data_AF-A0A9P5ISB8-F1
#
_entry.id   AF-A0A9P5ISB8-F1
#
_cell.length_a   1.000
_cell.length_b   1.000
_cell.length_c   1.000
_cell.angle_alpha   90.00
_cell.angle_beta   90.00
_cell.angle_gamma   90.00
#
_symmetry.space_group_name_H-M   'P 1'
#
loop_
_entity.id
_entity.type
_entity.pdbx_description
1 polymer ?
#
loop_
_entity_poly.entity_id
_entity_poly.type
_entity_poly.pdbx_seq_one_letter_code
_entity_poly.pdbx_strand_id
1 'polypeptide(L)'
;MRDFQCVKALLFLYLSLNVNASPTLGATQTLSARNSASTACGDIVNNEDTVLFNATLAFECLTSVPFNPAVASRFISYYNDTLQFQSTLKYLQDPPPSYQQPAVDLIAGLSRIQGAINEGIFSNQYEFEAALQTLVYAAHDGHVDMLAGALSAFSFASPRDLVSLSLDGKQIPKVYLADDLFDSDYFTTFQPSAIKSINGRDATTYLLDFASVNSVGTLEDHSDWNQLMLSAAQDIQGYFNAFSGGATFYPGDNITFLLENGTSWTENYLAIYDTPGPTGPLQTGGDFYNFFVLGFYPASYDPYADESDNDLENSSSDDSSTAVSSTTSATPTPTGWDSPAYPEIPDVAQEDLGTYGDGVVSGYFLNSTSVSVLSIPSFDVDGDAVFSFQQTISQFINQTQAAGLKKVVIDLQQNYGGQSLLAIDTFKQFFPNIDPFAGSRMRAHASADVLGKTLTPYWDDLSENDETKYVLAADEWVITNRINADTNRNFTDWQEFFGPDQYNGDNFTNIARYNLSNPIFDASGTGLDVSDDAFAVYGYDSNPAPSGAEPPFAAEDIIILSDGICHSSCALLIEMFRHEAGVRVVVVGGTPTTGPMQAPAGSRGARDYDTFTLDANIDFTQKLLQNQSSIDATFLPNRTEQLSVFVYFADINLRDQVRKDEEIPLQFAYEAADCRIYYTPQTVYNYTNLWQYAADAVWKDSSLCVQDSTGYSSTSQNSTNFVGPSVGTGKISTNITDYLASLTTSPIANFILQGLNDGLPAVNEGAPRNAPASAKVIKCTTDDDCLHGKLCVSIPSCSGGKAVSQCLRKCPAAGRICPSTKTKCTAHSTDGKLGNQKLHKNICPPAGSAAKCESQSQLKTVNLNQCPDCSK
;
A
#
# COMPACT_ATOMS: atom_id res chain seq x y z
N MET A 1 -75.03 24.27 -21.56
CA MET A 1 -74.80 23.09 -22.42
C MET A 1 -73.99 22.11 -21.57
N ARG A 2 -74.64 21.22 -20.80
CA ARG A 2 -74.85 19.77 -21.08
C ARG A 2 -73.58 19.08 -21.63
N ASP A 3 -73.09 17.94 -21.18
CA ASP A 3 -73.31 17.00 -20.04
C ASP A 3 -72.27 15.86 -20.21
N PHE A 4 -72.20 14.93 -19.24
CA PHE A 4 -71.51 13.61 -19.16
C PHE A 4 -70.18 13.58 -18.38
N GLN A 5 -70.07 13.10 -17.12
CA GLN A 5 -70.49 11.88 -16.36
C GLN A 5 -69.41 10.80 -16.27
N CYS A 6 -69.02 10.48 -15.02
CA CYS A 6 -68.91 9.15 -14.39
C CYS A 6 -68.11 9.30 -13.07
N VAL A 7 -68.73 9.60 -11.92
CA VAL A 7 -69.40 8.72 -10.93
C VAL A 7 -68.49 7.68 -10.25
N LYS A 8 -68.41 7.84 -8.93
CA LYS A 8 -67.70 7.07 -7.90
C LYS A 8 -68.43 5.78 -7.48
N ALA A 9 -67.60 4.79 -7.10
CA ALA A 9 -67.67 3.87 -5.94
C ALA A 9 -68.85 2.88 -5.76
N LEU A 10 -68.54 1.57 -5.67
CA LEU A 10 -68.50 0.82 -4.40
C LEU A 10 -68.00 -0.65 -4.58
N LEU A 11 -67.12 -1.05 -3.64
CA LEU A 11 -66.74 -2.37 -3.06
C LEU A 11 -67.35 -3.68 -3.63
N PHE A 12 -66.67 -4.85 -3.69
CA PHE A 12 -65.84 -5.52 -2.68
C PHE A 12 -65.21 -6.83 -3.27
N LEU A 13 -64.13 -7.30 -2.63
CA LEU A 13 -63.61 -8.69 -2.48
C LEU A 13 -62.47 -9.25 -3.40
N TYR A 14 -61.30 -9.36 -2.75
CA TYR A 14 -60.24 -10.39 -2.76
C TYR A 14 -59.48 -10.74 -4.06
N LEU A 15 -58.24 -10.23 -4.13
CA LEU A 15 -57.07 -11.04 -4.48
C LEU A 15 -55.91 -10.68 -3.55
N SER A 16 -55.39 -11.71 -2.89
CA SER A 16 -54.15 -11.71 -2.11
C SER A 16 -52.96 -11.36 -3.01
N LEU A 17 -52.39 -10.17 -2.82
CA LEU A 17 -51.07 -9.81 -3.34
C LEU A 17 -50.05 -10.13 -2.25
N ASN A 18 -49.21 -11.13 -2.53
CA ASN A 18 -47.92 -11.29 -1.87
C ASN A 18 -47.11 -10.02 -2.13
N VAL A 19 -46.97 -9.19 -1.09
CA VAL A 19 -45.99 -8.12 -1.08
C VAL A 19 -44.64 -8.79 -0.93
N ASN A 20 -43.88 -8.86 -2.04
CA ASN A 20 -42.44 -9.07 -1.96
C ASN A 20 -41.87 -7.93 -1.13
N ALA A 21 -41.51 -8.23 0.12
CA ALA A 21 -40.71 -7.36 0.93
C ALA A 21 -39.40 -7.11 0.20
N SER A 22 -39.10 -5.85 -0.08
CA SER A 22 -37.75 -5.41 -0.43
C SER A 22 -36.77 -5.93 0.63
N PRO A 23 -35.57 -6.41 0.25
CA PRO A 23 -34.59 -6.85 1.21
C PRO A 23 -34.16 -5.65 2.06
N THR A 24 -34.57 -5.65 3.32
CA THR A 24 -33.96 -4.85 4.38
C THR A 24 -32.49 -5.24 4.48
N LEU A 25 -31.59 -4.25 4.49
CA LEU A 25 -30.21 -4.43 4.94
C LEU A 25 -30.22 -5.27 6.23
N GLY A 26 -29.37 -6.30 6.28
CA GLY A 26 -29.16 -7.07 7.50
C GLY A 26 -28.83 -6.10 8.63
N ALA A 27 -29.50 -6.26 9.77
CA ALA A 27 -29.35 -5.37 10.91
C ALA A 27 -27.88 -5.28 11.31
N THR A 28 -27.29 -4.09 11.15
CA THR A 28 -26.04 -3.70 11.81
C THR A 28 -26.22 -3.96 13.30
N GLN A 29 -25.33 -4.75 13.91
CA GLN A 29 -25.32 -4.84 15.37
C GLN A 29 -25.21 -3.44 15.94
N THR A 30 -26.06 -3.12 16.91
CA THR A 30 -26.22 -1.78 17.48
C THR A 30 -24.90 -1.18 17.93
N LEU A 31 -24.50 -0.09 17.26
CA LEU A 31 -23.36 0.81 17.49
C LEU A 31 -23.56 1.63 18.78
N SER A 32 -23.64 0.99 19.94
CA SER A 32 -23.62 1.68 21.22
C SER A 32 -22.21 1.67 21.79
N ALA A 33 -21.71 2.81 22.29
CA ALA A 33 -20.45 2.87 23.01
C ALA A 33 -20.38 1.77 24.09
N ARG A 34 -19.36 0.90 23.98
CA ARG A 34 -19.11 -0.15 24.96
C ARG A 34 -18.62 0.50 26.27
N ASN A 35 -18.75 -0.23 27.37
CA ASN A 35 -18.31 0.27 28.67
C ASN A 35 -16.81 0.63 28.62
N SER A 36 -16.45 1.86 28.97
CA SER A 36 -15.05 2.31 29.02
C SER A 36 -14.20 1.53 30.03
N ALA A 37 -14.83 0.74 30.89
CA ALA A 37 -14.18 -0.22 31.79
C ALA A 37 -13.97 -1.63 31.17
N SER A 38 -14.24 -1.83 29.87
CA SER A 38 -13.88 -3.09 29.19
C SER A 38 -12.36 -3.28 29.24
N THR A 39 -11.94 -4.51 29.52
CA THR A 39 -10.54 -4.94 29.48
C THR A 39 -10.13 -5.50 28.12
N ALA A 40 -11.02 -5.50 27.12
CA ALA A 40 -10.77 -6.13 25.82
C ALA A 40 -9.46 -5.64 25.16
N CYS A 41 -9.15 -4.35 25.26
CA CYS A 41 -7.88 -3.82 24.77
C CYS A 41 -6.68 -4.42 25.52
N GLY A 42 -6.76 -4.52 26.84
CA GLY A 42 -5.72 -5.16 27.64
C GLY A 42 -5.60 -6.67 27.42
N ASP A 43 -6.71 -7.36 27.22
CA ASP A 43 -6.74 -8.80 26.94
C ASP A 43 -6.07 -9.13 25.60
N ILE A 44 -6.08 -8.18 24.65
CA ILE A 44 -5.36 -8.28 23.37
C ILE A 44 -3.89 -7.89 23.54
N VAL A 45 -3.62 -6.65 24.00
CA VAL A 45 -2.26 -6.09 24.00
C VAL A 45 -1.31 -6.86 24.92
N ASN A 46 -1.81 -7.38 26.05
CA ASN A 46 -0.99 -8.12 27.01
C ASN A 46 -0.92 -9.62 26.71
N ASN A 47 -1.47 -10.08 25.59
CA ASN A 47 -1.40 -11.48 25.19
C ASN A 47 -0.13 -11.75 24.38
N GLU A 48 0.87 -12.33 25.03
CA GLU A 48 2.14 -12.68 24.40
C GLU A 48 2.07 -13.97 23.56
N ASP A 49 0.96 -14.72 23.65
CA ASP A 49 0.78 -16.04 23.02
C ASP A 49 0.04 -15.97 21.68
N THR A 50 -0.45 -14.80 21.23
CA THR A 50 -1.08 -14.64 19.92
C THR A 50 -1.26 -13.17 19.53
N VAL A 51 -1.28 -12.92 18.22
CA VAL A 51 -1.73 -11.64 17.62
C VAL A 51 -3.07 -11.80 16.89
N LEU A 52 -3.67 -13.00 16.91
CA LEU A 52 -4.90 -13.32 16.20
C LEU A 52 -6.04 -13.57 17.20
N PHE A 53 -7.10 -12.78 17.07
CA PHE A 53 -8.25 -12.79 17.99
C PHE A 53 -9.57 -12.93 17.22
N ASN A 54 -10.66 -13.25 17.92
CA ASN A 54 -11.98 -13.11 17.33
C ASN A 54 -12.24 -11.63 17.04
N ALA A 55 -12.79 -11.31 15.86
CA ALA A 55 -13.04 -9.94 15.45
C ALA A 55 -13.90 -9.16 16.47
N THR A 56 -14.84 -9.85 17.13
CA THR A 56 -15.70 -9.25 18.16
C THR A 56 -14.92 -8.69 19.36
N LEU A 57 -13.78 -9.30 19.73
CA LEU A 57 -12.96 -8.80 20.85
C LEU A 57 -12.22 -7.51 20.45
N ALA A 58 -11.65 -7.48 19.24
CA ALA A 58 -11.02 -6.27 18.70
C ALA A 58 -12.04 -5.14 18.53
N PHE A 59 -13.23 -5.45 18.00
CA PHE A 59 -14.30 -4.47 17.89
C PHE A 59 -14.80 -3.95 19.25
N GLU A 60 -14.85 -4.80 20.27
CA GLU A 60 -15.11 -4.38 21.65
C GLU A 60 -14.03 -3.42 22.17
N CYS A 61 -12.74 -3.70 21.91
CA CYS A 61 -11.66 -2.78 22.24
C CYS A 61 -11.86 -1.43 21.52
N LEU A 62 -11.95 -1.42 20.19
CA LEU A 62 -12.10 -0.23 19.36
C LEU A 62 -13.28 0.65 19.78
N THR A 63 -14.43 0.05 20.07
CA THR A 63 -15.65 0.77 20.51
C THR A 63 -15.66 1.15 21.99
N SER A 64 -14.67 0.71 22.77
CA SER A 64 -14.41 1.18 24.14
C SER A 64 -13.48 2.40 24.21
N VAL A 65 -12.79 2.73 23.10
CA VAL A 65 -11.87 3.87 23.01
C VAL A 65 -12.68 5.19 23.07
N PRO A 66 -12.42 6.07 24.05
CA PRO A 66 -13.18 7.30 24.21
C PRO A 66 -12.96 8.28 23.05
N PHE A 67 -13.97 9.07 22.73
CA PHE A 67 -13.89 10.13 21.72
C PHE A 67 -13.58 11.49 22.35
N ASN A 68 -12.64 12.25 21.76
CA ASN A 68 -12.36 13.62 22.14
C ASN A 68 -12.63 14.59 20.96
N PRO A 69 -13.74 15.35 20.99
CA PRO A 69 -14.12 16.25 19.90
C PRO A 69 -13.07 17.32 19.57
N ALA A 70 -12.33 17.81 20.56
CA ALA A 70 -11.34 18.85 20.36
C ALA A 70 -10.08 18.33 19.64
N VAL A 71 -9.64 17.11 19.98
CA VAL A 71 -8.54 16.43 19.29
C VAL A 71 -8.94 16.12 17.85
N ALA A 72 -10.11 15.51 17.66
CA ALA A 72 -10.64 15.18 16.34
C ALA A 72 -10.78 16.43 15.44
N SER A 73 -11.29 17.55 15.97
CA SER A 73 -11.42 18.79 15.19
C SER A 73 -10.07 19.36 14.74
N ARG A 74 -9.04 19.28 15.59
CA ARG A 74 -7.68 19.70 15.21
C ARG A 74 -7.09 18.78 14.14
N PHE A 75 -7.37 17.48 14.20
CA PHE A 75 -6.96 16.54 13.17
C PHE A 75 -7.66 16.80 11.83
N ILE A 76 -8.96 17.07 11.83
CA ILE A 76 -9.70 17.46 10.61
C ILE A 76 -9.13 18.75 10.01
N SER A 77 -8.77 19.74 10.83
CA SER A 77 -8.10 20.96 10.34
C SER A 77 -6.75 20.65 9.72
N TYR A 78 -5.91 19.86 10.39
CA TYR A 78 -4.60 19.45 9.89
C TYR A 78 -4.71 18.72 8.55
N TYR A 79 -5.61 17.75 8.47
CA TYR A 79 -5.77 16.93 7.27
C TYR A 79 -6.44 17.72 6.14
N ASN A 80 -7.32 18.68 6.45
CA ASN A 80 -7.84 19.61 5.45
C ASN A 80 -6.73 20.46 4.82
N ASP A 81 -5.76 20.94 5.61
CA ASP A 81 -4.60 21.67 5.10
C ASP A 81 -3.69 20.76 4.26
N THR A 82 -3.51 19.49 4.67
CA THR A 82 -2.80 18.47 3.89
C THR A 82 -3.46 18.22 2.54
N LEU A 83 -4.78 17.94 2.53
CA LEU A 83 -5.51 17.64 1.30
C LEU A 83 -5.53 18.80 0.30
N GLN A 84 -5.25 20.05 0.71
CA GLN A 84 -5.11 21.14 -0.27
C GLN A 84 -3.99 20.89 -1.30
N PHE A 85 -3.01 20.06 -0.97
CA PHE A 85 -1.90 19.67 -1.85
C PHE A 85 -2.24 18.46 -2.74
N GLN A 86 -3.37 17.77 -2.50
CA GLN A 86 -3.83 16.69 -3.38
C GLN A 86 -4.15 17.26 -4.77
N SER A 87 -3.46 16.79 -5.80
CA SER A 87 -3.60 17.39 -7.13
C SER A 87 -4.96 17.14 -7.79
N THR A 88 -5.57 15.99 -7.50
CA THR A 88 -6.81 15.56 -8.17
C THR A 88 -8.11 16.08 -7.56
N LEU A 89 -8.09 16.95 -6.54
CA LEU A 89 -9.29 17.36 -5.79
C LEU A 89 -10.49 17.75 -6.67
N LYS A 90 -10.28 18.59 -7.69
CA LYS A 90 -11.36 19.05 -8.57
C LYS A 90 -11.87 17.98 -9.53
N TYR A 91 -10.97 17.11 -9.99
CA TYR A 91 -11.35 15.98 -10.82
C TYR A 91 -12.09 14.90 -10.03
N LEU A 92 -11.74 14.65 -8.76
CA LEU A 92 -12.53 13.76 -7.89
C LEU A 92 -13.95 14.30 -7.67
N GLN A 93 -14.09 15.62 -7.49
CA GLN A 93 -15.37 16.29 -7.27
C GLN A 93 -16.29 16.23 -8.51
N ASP A 94 -15.71 16.42 -9.70
CA ASP A 94 -16.43 16.40 -10.98
C ASP A 94 -15.60 15.62 -12.03
N PRO A 95 -15.63 14.27 -11.96
CA PRO A 95 -14.80 13.44 -12.82
C PRO A 95 -15.36 13.35 -14.23
N PRO A 96 -14.51 13.10 -15.24
CA PRO A 96 -14.97 12.90 -16.60
C PRO A 96 -15.89 11.66 -16.70
N PRO A 97 -16.80 11.59 -17.68
CA PRO A 97 -17.77 10.49 -17.81
C PRO A 97 -17.16 9.09 -17.97
N SER A 98 -15.88 8.98 -18.31
CA SER A 98 -15.13 7.72 -18.42
C SER A 98 -14.67 7.16 -17.08
N TYR A 99 -14.60 7.99 -16.04
CA TYR A 99 -14.16 7.58 -14.71
C TYR A 99 -15.15 6.56 -14.16
N GLN A 100 -14.62 5.39 -13.78
CA GLN A 100 -15.48 4.27 -13.41
C GLN A 100 -15.95 4.35 -11.96
N GLN A 101 -15.36 5.22 -11.13
CA GLN A 101 -15.74 5.37 -9.73
C GLN A 101 -16.69 6.55 -9.48
N PRO A 102 -17.45 6.55 -8.36
CA PRO A 102 -18.29 7.68 -8.00
C PRO A 102 -17.47 8.95 -7.78
N ALA A 103 -18.06 10.10 -8.10
CA ALA A 103 -17.49 11.39 -7.73
C ALA A 103 -17.45 11.55 -6.19
N VAL A 104 -16.39 12.18 -5.68
CA VAL A 104 -16.23 12.50 -4.26
C VAL A 104 -15.67 13.91 -4.07
N ASP A 105 -16.25 14.65 -3.13
CA ASP A 105 -15.72 15.95 -2.70
C ASP A 105 -15.07 15.77 -1.32
N LEU A 106 -13.76 15.57 -1.30
CA LEU A 106 -13.01 15.30 -0.06
C LEU A 106 -13.09 16.48 0.92
N ILE A 107 -12.99 17.72 0.43
CA ILE A 107 -13.01 18.92 1.29
C ILE A 107 -14.41 19.15 1.88
N ALA A 108 -15.48 18.97 1.09
CA ALA A 108 -16.83 19.00 1.62
C ALA A 108 -17.10 17.82 2.56
N GLY A 109 -16.51 16.66 2.30
CA GLY A 109 -16.57 15.49 3.18
C GLY A 109 -15.97 15.78 4.56
N LEU A 110 -14.76 16.35 4.62
CA LEU A 110 -14.13 16.76 5.88
C LEU A 110 -14.99 17.80 6.62
N SER A 111 -15.58 18.75 5.88
CA SER A 111 -16.50 19.74 6.45
C SER A 111 -17.74 19.08 7.08
N ARG A 112 -18.29 18.03 6.45
CA ARG A 112 -19.41 17.25 7.01
C ARG A 112 -19.01 16.48 8.27
N ILE A 113 -17.82 15.87 8.26
CA ILE A 113 -17.29 15.19 9.46
C ILE A 113 -17.11 16.21 10.60
N GLN A 114 -16.54 17.40 10.33
CA GLN A 114 -16.45 18.46 11.33
C GLN A 114 -17.82 18.90 11.86
N GLY A 115 -18.83 18.98 10.99
CA GLY A 115 -20.23 19.20 11.39
C GLY A 115 -20.72 18.13 12.37
N ALA A 116 -20.48 16.85 12.05
CA ALA A 116 -20.84 15.72 12.90
C ALA A 116 -20.13 15.74 14.27
N ILE A 117 -18.87 16.18 14.33
CA ILE A 117 -18.15 16.42 15.59
C ILE A 117 -18.88 17.48 16.43
N ASN A 118 -19.23 18.62 15.81
CA ASN A 118 -19.91 19.73 16.48
C ASN A 118 -21.31 19.36 16.99
N GLU A 119 -21.99 18.47 16.28
CA GLU A 119 -23.31 17.93 16.64
C GLU A 119 -23.25 16.80 17.67
N GLY A 120 -22.05 16.31 18.02
CA GLY A 120 -21.86 15.24 18.99
C GLY A 120 -22.34 13.86 18.49
N ILE A 121 -22.22 13.60 17.19
CA ILE A 121 -22.69 12.37 16.55
C ILE A 121 -21.84 11.15 16.94
N PHE A 122 -20.52 11.32 17.09
CA PHE A 122 -19.60 10.21 17.35
C PHE A 122 -19.62 9.78 18.81
N SER A 123 -19.87 8.50 19.05
CA SER A 123 -19.98 7.93 20.39
C SER A 123 -18.65 7.43 20.96
N ASN A 124 -17.70 7.11 20.08
CA ASN A 124 -16.38 6.56 20.40
C ASN A 124 -15.38 6.95 19.28
N GLN A 125 -14.08 6.75 19.52
CA GLN A 125 -13.05 7.12 18.56
C GLN A 125 -13.15 6.35 17.24
N TYR A 126 -13.49 5.05 17.32
CA TYR A 126 -13.63 4.18 16.14
C TYR A 126 -14.65 4.74 15.13
N GLU A 127 -15.81 5.22 15.58
CA GLU A 127 -16.82 5.78 14.68
C GLU A 127 -16.33 7.02 13.92
N PHE A 128 -15.54 7.87 14.57
CA PHE A 128 -14.94 9.05 13.95
C PHE A 128 -13.88 8.66 12.92
N GLU A 129 -12.94 7.79 13.30
CA GLU A 129 -11.86 7.36 12.41
C GLU A 129 -12.40 6.56 11.23
N ALA A 130 -13.42 5.71 11.45
CA ALA A 130 -14.05 4.96 10.36
C ALA A 130 -14.79 5.87 9.38
N ALA A 131 -15.42 6.96 9.86
CA ALA A 131 -16.02 7.96 8.98
C ALA A 131 -14.97 8.67 8.12
N LEU A 132 -13.82 9.01 8.71
CA LEU A 132 -12.72 9.64 8.00
C LEU A 132 -12.09 8.68 6.98
N GLN A 133 -11.80 7.44 7.36
CA GLN A 133 -11.23 6.44 6.47
C GLN A 133 -12.16 6.13 5.29
N THR A 134 -13.47 6.08 5.52
CA THR A 134 -14.47 5.91 4.44
C THR A 134 -14.38 7.04 3.41
N LEU A 135 -14.16 8.27 3.87
CA LEU A 135 -13.98 9.42 2.97
C LEU A 135 -12.67 9.34 2.19
N VAL A 136 -11.59 8.88 2.84
CA VAL A 136 -10.27 8.69 2.22
C VAL A 136 -10.35 7.63 1.11
N TYR A 137 -10.89 6.44 1.38
CA TYR A 137 -11.05 5.38 0.38
C TYR A 137 -11.97 5.76 -0.78
N ALA A 138 -12.92 6.67 -0.57
CA ALA A 138 -13.77 7.18 -1.64
C ALA A 138 -12.99 7.98 -2.72
N ALA A 139 -11.73 8.34 -2.47
CA ALA A 139 -10.85 8.92 -3.50
C ALA A 139 -10.45 7.91 -4.59
N HIS A 140 -10.48 6.60 -4.29
CA HIS A 140 -10.02 5.54 -5.19
C HIS A 140 -8.63 5.86 -5.80
N ASP A 141 -7.74 6.34 -4.95
CA ASP A 141 -6.39 6.76 -5.27
C ASP A 141 -5.50 6.27 -4.12
N GLY A 142 -4.69 5.23 -4.34
CA GLY A 142 -3.86 4.65 -3.28
C GLY A 142 -2.65 5.51 -2.89
N HIS A 143 -2.43 6.67 -3.51
CA HIS A 143 -1.57 7.73 -2.95
C HIS A 143 -2.32 8.61 -1.95
N VAL A 144 -3.64 8.45 -1.80
CA VAL A 144 -4.45 9.11 -0.77
C VAL A 144 -4.86 8.07 0.25
N ASP A 145 -3.93 7.75 1.13
CA ASP A 145 -4.13 6.77 2.19
C ASP A 145 -3.80 7.37 3.57
N MET A 146 -4.29 6.71 4.61
CA MET A 146 -4.06 7.12 5.99
C MET A 146 -4.09 5.90 6.90
N LEU A 147 -3.02 5.76 7.67
CA LEU A 147 -2.91 4.84 8.80
C LEU A 147 -2.66 5.67 10.06
N ALA A 148 -3.71 5.88 10.86
CA ALA A 148 -3.66 6.72 12.05
C ALA A 148 -4.64 6.24 13.13
N GLY A 149 -4.37 6.64 14.36
CA GLY A 149 -5.32 6.49 15.45
C GLY A 149 -5.59 5.03 15.86
N ALA A 150 -6.77 4.77 16.41
CA ALA A 150 -7.15 3.45 16.90
C ALA A 150 -7.39 2.42 15.77
N LEU A 151 -7.82 2.85 14.58
CA LEU A 151 -7.98 1.97 13.42
C LEU A 151 -6.69 1.30 12.96
N SER A 152 -5.53 1.90 13.20
CA SER A 152 -4.24 1.32 12.79
C SER A 152 -3.82 0.11 13.61
N ALA A 153 -4.52 -0.20 14.69
CA ALA A 153 -4.13 -1.26 15.60
C ALA A 153 -4.64 -2.65 15.18
N PHE A 154 -5.63 -2.69 14.28
CA PHE A 154 -6.24 -3.94 13.86
C PHE A 154 -6.57 -3.97 12.39
N SER A 155 -6.31 -5.12 11.79
CA SER A 155 -6.88 -5.54 10.53
C SER A 155 -7.81 -6.75 10.75
N PHE A 156 -8.83 -6.88 9.91
CA PHE A 156 -9.84 -7.93 10.01
C PHE A 156 -9.67 -8.98 8.91
N ALA A 157 -10.09 -10.21 9.21
CA ALA A 157 -9.85 -11.35 8.34
C ALA A 157 -11.02 -12.34 8.33
N SER A 158 -11.42 -12.76 7.14
CA SER A 158 -12.03 -14.07 6.94
C SER A 158 -11.07 -15.17 7.39
N PRO A 159 -11.55 -16.24 8.06
CA PRO A 159 -10.73 -17.40 8.41
C PRO A 159 -10.42 -18.30 7.21
N ARG A 160 -10.86 -17.92 6.00
CA ARG A 160 -10.70 -18.68 4.75
C ARG A 160 -10.38 -17.77 3.58
N ASP A 161 -9.43 -18.22 2.77
CA ASP A 161 -9.09 -17.64 1.47
C ASP A 161 -10.01 -18.11 0.35
N LEU A 162 -10.11 -17.25 -0.65
CA LEU A 162 -10.96 -17.44 -1.82
C LEU A 162 -10.13 -17.41 -3.10
N VAL A 163 -10.62 -18.14 -4.11
CA VAL A 163 -10.14 -18.08 -5.48
C VAL A 163 -11.32 -17.96 -6.45
N SER A 164 -11.17 -17.18 -7.51
CA SER A 164 -12.17 -17.01 -8.57
C SER A 164 -11.71 -17.75 -9.83
N LEU A 165 -12.41 -18.83 -10.20
CA LEU A 165 -11.95 -19.77 -11.23
C LEU A 165 -12.99 -20.00 -12.33
N SER A 166 -12.53 -19.91 -13.57
CA SER A 166 -13.21 -20.46 -14.73
C SER A 166 -12.64 -21.85 -15.02
N LEU A 167 -13.47 -22.89 -15.04
CA LEU A 167 -12.99 -24.28 -15.18
C LEU A 167 -12.42 -24.57 -16.57
N ASP A 168 -12.82 -23.81 -17.60
CA ASP A 168 -12.38 -23.97 -18.99
C ASP A 168 -11.72 -22.69 -19.55
N GLY A 169 -11.54 -21.66 -18.72
CA GLY A 169 -11.05 -20.34 -19.12
C GLY A 169 -12.04 -19.49 -19.93
N LYS A 170 -13.28 -19.98 -20.18
CA LYS A 170 -14.28 -19.33 -21.03
C LYS A 170 -15.59 -19.05 -20.30
N GLN A 171 -16.05 -19.99 -19.48
CA GLN A 171 -17.24 -19.81 -18.67
C GLN A 171 -17.01 -18.71 -17.63
N ILE A 172 -18.09 -18.03 -17.23
CA ILE A 172 -18.06 -17.09 -16.11
C ILE A 172 -17.46 -17.78 -14.88
N PRO A 173 -16.45 -17.18 -14.22
CA PRO A 173 -15.79 -17.81 -13.10
C PRO A 173 -16.74 -17.93 -11.90
N LYS A 174 -16.50 -18.95 -11.07
CA LYS A 174 -17.14 -19.11 -9.77
C LYS A 174 -16.11 -18.97 -8.66
N VAL A 175 -16.58 -18.62 -7.46
CA VAL A 175 -15.72 -18.50 -6.28
C VAL A 175 -15.66 -19.84 -5.55
N TYR A 176 -14.45 -20.25 -5.16
CA TYR A 176 -14.17 -21.46 -4.40
C TYR A 176 -13.34 -21.12 -3.16
N LEU A 177 -13.42 -21.98 -2.14
CA LEU A 177 -12.44 -21.96 -1.06
C LEU A 177 -11.07 -22.37 -1.60
N ALA A 178 -10.02 -21.66 -1.20
CA ALA A 178 -8.67 -22.00 -1.59
C ALA A 178 -8.21 -23.36 -0.99
N ASP A 179 -8.63 -23.67 0.24
CA ASP A 179 -8.29 -24.95 0.89
C ASP A 179 -8.82 -26.14 0.08
N ASP A 180 -10.07 -26.08 -0.39
CA ASP A 180 -10.65 -27.14 -1.25
C ASP A 180 -9.90 -27.24 -2.58
N LEU A 181 -9.43 -26.12 -3.15
CA LEU A 181 -8.60 -26.14 -4.35
C LEU A 181 -7.31 -26.93 -4.12
N PHE A 182 -6.58 -26.63 -3.04
CA PHE A 182 -5.31 -27.29 -2.73
C PHE A 182 -5.50 -28.76 -2.33
N ASP A 183 -6.49 -29.06 -1.47
CA ASP A 183 -6.80 -30.43 -1.05
C ASP A 183 -7.24 -31.30 -2.22
N SER A 184 -7.91 -30.71 -3.21
CA SER A 184 -8.31 -31.40 -4.44
C SER A 184 -7.18 -31.63 -5.44
N ASP A 185 -5.96 -31.16 -5.14
CA ASP A 185 -4.85 -31.05 -6.08
C ASP A 185 -5.32 -30.44 -7.41
N TYR A 186 -5.90 -29.24 -7.30
CA TYR A 186 -6.41 -28.46 -8.43
C TYR A 186 -7.45 -29.22 -9.29
N PHE A 187 -8.50 -29.74 -8.63
CA PHE A 187 -9.63 -30.48 -9.22
C PHE A 187 -9.29 -31.88 -9.77
N THR A 188 -8.14 -32.45 -9.41
CA THR A 188 -7.73 -33.77 -9.92
C THR A 188 -8.17 -34.93 -9.02
N THR A 189 -8.19 -34.75 -7.70
CA THR A 189 -8.56 -35.82 -6.74
C THR A 189 -10.04 -35.81 -6.38
N PHE A 190 -10.66 -34.62 -6.32
CA PHE A 190 -12.10 -34.43 -6.23
C PHE A 190 -12.52 -33.11 -6.88
N GLN A 191 -13.82 -32.88 -7.01
CA GLN A 191 -14.37 -31.63 -7.56
C GLN A 191 -14.81 -30.69 -6.41
N PRO A 192 -14.05 -29.63 -6.09
CA PRO A 192 -14.50 -28.55 -5.22
C PRO A 192 -15.87 -28.00 -5.60
N SER A 193 -16.69 -27.71 -4.60
CA SER A 193 -17.98 -27.07 -4.79
C SER A 193 -17.81 -25.56 -4.69
N ALA A 194 -18.37 -24.81 -5.64
CA ALA A 194 -18.36 -23.36 -5.58
C ALA A 194 -19.18 -22.85 -4.39
N ILE A 195 -18.84 -21.65 -3.92
CA ILE A 195 -19.57 -20.91 -2.89
C ILE A 195 -20.82 -20.32 -3.52
N LYS A 196 -21.98 -20.71 -3.00
CA LYS A 196 -23.29 -20.20 -3.44
C LYS A 196 -23.64 -18.90 -2.75
N SER A 197 -23.45 -18.83 -1.44
CA SER A 197 -23.76 -17.64 -0.66
C SER A 197 -22.86 -17.49 0.56
N ILE A 198 -22.57 -16.24 0.91
CA ILE A 198 -21.88 -15.85 2.15
C ILE A 198 -22.88 -15.04 2.99
N ASN A 199 -23.05 -15.39 4.26
CA ASN A 199 -24.00 -14.73 5.17
C ASN A 199 -25.43 -14.64 4.61
N GLY A 200 -25.86 -15.69 3.88
CA GLY A 200 -27.18 -15.77 3.25
C GLY A 200 -27.38 -14.89 2.02
N ARG A 201 -26.34 -14.18 1.56
CA ARG A 201 -26.33 -13.35 0.35
C ARG A 201 -25.55 -14.06 -0.76
N ASP A 202 -25.97 -13.89 -2.00
CA ASP A 202 -25.22 -14.38 -3.17
C ASP A 202 -23.72 -14.05 -3.04
N ALA A 203 -22.85 -15.03 -3.31
CA ALA A 203 -21.43 -14.92 -3.00
C ALA A 203 -20.75 -13.77 -3.76
N THR A 204 -21.05 -13.60 -5.05
CA THR A 204 -20.51 -12.51 -5.87
C THR A 204 -20.99 -11.16 -5.34
N THR A 205 -22.29 -11.05 -5.05
CA THR A 205 -22.86 -9.81 -4.50
C THR A 205 -22.24 -9.45 -3.14
N TYR A 206 -22.05 -10.44 -2.26
CA TYR A 206 -21.42 -10.23 -0.96
C TYR A 206 -19.98 -9.71 -1.08
N LEU A 207 -19.19 -10.32 -1.96
CA LEU A 207 -17.78 -10.00 -2.13
C LEU A 207 -17.59 -8.63 -2.81
N LEU A 208 -18.43 -8.27 -3.78
CA LEU A 208 -18.40 -6.92 -4.36
C LEU A 208 -18.68 -5.84 -3.31
N ASP A 209 -19.68 -6.06 -2.45
CA ASP A 209 -19.96 -5.14 -1.34
C ASP A 209 -18.79 -5.09 -0.34
N PHE A 210 -18.19 -6.24 -0.03
CA PHE A 210 -17.04 -6.31 0.87
C PHE A 210 -15.84 -5.53 0.34
N ALA A 211 -15.50 -5.73 -0.94
CA ALA A 211 -14.44 -4.99 -1.64
C ALA A 211 -14.70 -3.48 -1.65
N SER A 212 -15.94 -3.06 -1.97
CA SER A 212 -16.29 -1.64 -2.03
C SER A 212 -16.09 -0.86 -0.73
N VAL A 213 -15.98 -1.57 0.41
CA VAL A 213 -15.77 -1.00 1.73
C VAL A 213 -14.34 -1.23 2.22
N ASN A 214 -13.74 -2.39 1.96
CA ASN A 214 -12.49 -2.81 2.60
C ASN A 214 -11.26 -2.82 1.67
N SER A 215 -11.45 -2.72 0.35
CA SER A 215 -10.33 -2.41 -0.53
C SER A 215 -9.99 -0.92 -0.37
N VAL A 216 -8.70 -0.58 -0.39
CA VAL A 216 -8.22 0.83 -0.40
C VAL A 216 -8.82 1.62 -1.58
N GLY A 217 -9.31 0.89 -2.59
CA GLY A 217 -10.11 1.40 -3.70
C GLY A 217 -9.24 1.60 -4.93
N THR A 218 -9.53 0.84 -5.99
CA THR A 218 -8.92 1.01 -7.31
C THR A 218 -9.86 1.76 -8.24
N LEU A 219 -9.38 2.09 -9.43
CA LEU A 219 -10.13 2.78 -10.46
C LEU A 219 -11.25 1.94 -11.09
N GLU A 220 -11.32 0.63 -10.85
CA GLU A 220 -12.33 -0.27 -11.41
C GLU A 220 -12.60 -1.49 -10.51
N ASP A 221 -13.87 -1.90 -10.39
CA ASP A 221 -14.31 -3.02 -9.53
C ASP A 221 -13.64 -4.37 -9.84
N HIS A 222 -13.12 -4.57 -11.07
CA HIS A 222 -12.37 -5.78 -11.42
C HIS A 222 -11.08 -5.92 -10.60
N SER A 223 -10.37 -4.82 -10.37
CA SER A 223 -9.13 -4.83 -9.59
C SER A 223 -9.41 -4.92 -8.09
N ASP A 224 -10.46 -4.26 -7.60
CA ASP A 224 -10.92 -4.44 -6.21
C ASP A 224 -11.34 -5.89 -5.92
N TRP A 225 -12.01 -6.55 -6.88
CA TRP A 225 -12.33 -7.97 -6.79
C TRP A 225 -11.08 -8.84 -6.70
N ASN A 226 -10.05 -8.53 -7.49
CA ASN A 226 -8.79 -9.28 -7.47
C ASN A 226 -8.05 -9.16 -6.13
N GLN A 227 -8.16 -8.03 -5.42
CA GLN A 227 -7.58 -7.85 -4.08
C GLN A 227 -8.22 -8.75 -3.01
N LEU A 228 -9.39 -9.32 -3.25
CA LEU A 228 -10.03 -10.28 -2.32
C LEU A 228 -9.55 -11.72 -2.50
N MET A 229 -8.88 -12.02 -3.61
CA MET A 229 -8.55 -13.38 -4.02
C MET A 229 -7.12 -13.71 -3.61
N LEU A 230 -6.87 -14.97 -3.25
CA LEU A 230 -5.52 -15.46 -3.00
C LEU A 230 -4.66 -15.32 -4.25
N SER A 231 -3.44 -14.79 -4.07
CA SER A 231 -2.48 -14.55 -5.15
C SER A 231 -1.07 -14.92 -4.71
N ALA A 232 -0.40 -15.78 -5.48
CA ALA A 232 0.97 -16.16 -5.16
C ALA A 232 1.95 -14.98 -5.29
N ALA A 233 1.66 -14.00 -6.16
CA ALA A 233 2.44 -12.77 -6.29
C ALA A 233 2.32 -11.88 -5.04
N GLN A 234 1.20 -11.96 -4.32
CA GLN A 234 1.02 -11.26 -3.05
C GLN A 234 1.70 -12.02 -1.91
N ASP A 235 1.57 -13.35 -1.90
CA ASP A 235 2.17 -14.20 -0.86
C ASP A 235 3.70 -14.06 -0.79
N ILE A 236 4.37 -13.96 -1.95
CA ILE A 236 5.83 -13.76 -1.98
C ILE A 236 6.26 -12.39 -1.45
N GLN A 237 5.35 -11.42 -1.36
CA GLN A 237 5.59 -10.09 -0.77
C GLN A 237 5.24 -10.05 0.74
N GLY A 238 4.59 -11.10 1.27
CA GLY A 238 4.25 -11.19 2.69
C GLY A 238 3.05 -10.36 3.12
N TYR A 239 2.22 -9.90 2.18
CA TYR A 239 1.00 -9.13 2.46
C TYR A 239 -0.25 -10.00 2.49
N PHE A 240 -1.21 -9.68 3.34
CA PHE A 240 -2.54 -10.31 3.31
C PHE A 240 -3.41 -9.74 2.19
N ASN A 241 -4.24 -10.60 1.58
CA ASN A 241 -5.33 -10.12 0.73
C ASN A 241 -6.41 -9.40 1.56
N ALA A 242 -7.19 -8.53 0.92
CA ALA A 242 -8.15 -7.68 1.60
C ALA A 242 -9.28 -8.49 2.30
N PHE A 243 -9.56 -9.72 1.88
CA PHE A 243 -10.61 -10.54 2.49
C PHE A 243 -10.14 -11.32 3.73
N SER A 244 -8.91 -11.81 3.73
CA SER A 244 -8.37 -12.75 4.71
C SER A 244 -7.22 -12.18 5.55
N GLY A 245 -7.20 -10.87 5.76
CA GLY A 245 -6.22 -10.23 6.65
C GLY A 245 -6.02 -8.75 6.43
N GLY A 246 -6.41 -8.21 5.28
CA GLY A 246 -6.24 -6.78 4.97
C GLY A 246 -7.50 -5.92 5.17
N ALA A 247 -8.57 -6.41 5.79
CA ALA A 247 -9.81 -5.64 5.89
C ALA A 247 -9.73 -4.57 6.98
N THR A 248 -10.00 -3.31 6.63
CA THR A 248 -9.91 -2.17 7.56
C THR A 248 -11.11 -2.09 8.51
N PHE A 249 -12.31 -2.44 8.05
CA PHE A 249 -13.55 -2.27 8.81
C PHE A 249 -14.04 -3.59 9.39
N TYR A 250 -14.69 -3.51 10.56
CA TYR A 250 -15.26 -4.68 11.22
C TYR A 250 -16.30 -5.35 10.33
N PRO A 251 -16.08 -6.60 9.88
CA PRO A 251 -16.97 -7.27 8.93
C PRO A 251 -18.18 -7.94 9.59
N GLY A 252 -18.29 -7.86 10.92
CA GLY A 252 -19.26 -8.58 11.74
C GLY A 252 -18.64 -9.71 12.54
N ASP A 253 -19.44 -10.36 13.38
CA ASP A 253 -18.95 -11.39 14.32
C ASP A 253 -18.58 -12.69 13.58
N ASN A 254 -19.46 -13.12 12.68
CA ASN A 254 -19.43 -14.45 12.09
C ASN A 254 -19.55 -14.39 10.57
N ILE A 255 -18.96 -15.39 9.92
CA ILE A 255 -19.07 -15.65 8.49
C ILE A 255 -19.67 -17.04 8.27
N THR A 256 -20.72 -17.12 7.45
CA THR A 256 -21.40 -18.36 7.09
C THR A 256 -21.24 -18.63 5.62
N PHE A 257 -20.62 -19.75 5.28
CA PHE A 257 -20.52 -20.22 3.91
C PHE A 257 -21.63 -21.24 3.62
N LEU A 258 -22.21 -21.16 2.42
CA LEU A 258 -23.07 -22.20 1.84
C LEU A 258 -22.52 -22.51 0.45
N LEU A 259 -22.17 -23.77 0.22
CA LEU A 259 -21.68 -24.25 -1.07
C LEU A 259 -22.83 -24.74 -1.95
N GLU A 260 -22.61 -24.82 -3.26
CA GLU A 260 -23.59 -25.32 -4.24
C GLU A 260 -24.04 -26.77 -3.97
N ASN A 261 -23.18 -27.60 -3.36
CA ASN A 261 -23.51 -28.97 -2.96
C ASN A 261 -24.38 -29.07 -1.68
N GLY A 262 -24.71 -27.94 -1.04
CA GLY A 262 -25.53 -27.86 0.15
C GLY A 262 -24.76 -27.91 1.48
N THR A 263 -23.43 -28.09 1.45
CA THR A 263 -22.59 -27.97 2.65
C THR A 263 -22.62 -26.54 3.16
N SER A 264 -22.84 -26.36 4.46
CA SER A 264 -22.84 -25.04 5.11
C SER A 264 -22.25 -25.13 6.50
N TRP A 265 -21.51 -24.10 6.88
CA TRP A 265 -20.93 -23.93 8.21
C TRP A 265 -20.74 -22.45 8.50
N THR A 266 -20.56 -22.15 9.78
CA THR A 266 -20.33 -20.80 10.30
C THR A 266 -19.06 -20.79 11.13
N GLU A 267 -18.24 -19.76 10.93
CA GLU A 267 -17.03 -19.47 11.69
C GLU A 267 -17.05 -18.03 12.19
N ASN A 268 -16.13 -17.69 13.09
CA ASN A 268 -15.94 -16.31 13.50
C ASN A 268 -15.07 -15.59 12.47
N TYR A 269 -15.39 -14.33 12.20
CA TYR A 269 -14.38 -13.42 11.67
C TYR A 269 -13.26 -13.24 12.69
N LEU A 270 -12.06 -12.96 12.19
CA LEU A 270 -10.86 -12.78 12.98
C LEU A 270 -10.38 -11.33 12.89
N ALA A 271 -9.57 -10.93 13.86
CA ALA A 271 -8.82 -9.68 13.86
C ALA A 271 -7.35 -9.99 14.15
N ILE A 272 -6.47 -9.36 13.40
CA ILE A 272 -5.03 -9.37 13.60
C ILE A 272 -4.69 -8.09 14.37
N TYR A 273 -3.95 -8.22 15.47
CA TYR A 273 -3.40 -7.09 16.20
C TYR A 273 -2.07 -6.69 15.54
N ASP A 274 -2.07 -5.51 14.92
CA ASP A 274 -0.94 -4.95 14.19
C ASP A 274 0.04 -4.30 15.19
N THR A 275 0.75 -5.17 15.92
CA THR A 275 1.57 -4.75 17.07
C THR A 275 2.65 -3.73 16.67
N PRO A 276 2.67 -2.54 17.31
CA PRO A 276 3.72 -1.55 17.10
C PRO A 276 4.99 -1.86 17.90
N GLY A 277 5.04 -3.00 18.59
CA GLY A 277 6.11 -3.35 19.53
C GLY A 277 5.64 -3.30 20.99
N PRO A 278 6.56 -3.22 21.98
CA PRO A 278 6.20 -3.20 23.38
C PRO A 278 5.74 -1.80 23.75
N THR A 279 4.51 -1.71 24.20
CA THR A 279 3.83 -0.44 24.52
C THR A 279 3.71 -0.20 26.03
N GLY A 280 4.15 -1.15 26.85
CA GLY A 280 3.80 -1.19 28.27
C GLY A 280 2.37 -1.69 28.49
N PRO A 281 1.84 -1.64 29.73
CA PRO A 281 0.50 -2.16 30.01
C PRO A 281 -0.58 -1.20 29.49
N LEU A 282 -1.10 -1.47 28.29
CA LEU A 282 -2.39 -0.91 27.86
C LEU A 282 -3.48 -1.82 28.40
N GLN A 283 -4.44 -1.29 29.18
CA GLN A 283 -5.47 -2.11 29.85
C GLN A 283 -6.89 -1.76 29.39
N THR A 284 -7.14 -0.47 29.20
CA THR A 284 -8.47 0.07 28.91
C THR A 284 -8.51 0.78 27.56
N GLY A 285 -9.72 1.07 27.06
CA GLY A 285 -9.88 1.92 25.88
C GLY A 285 -9.25 3.32 26.05
N GLY A 286 -9.16 3.83 27.28
CA GLY A 286 -8.47 5.09 27.57
C GLY A 286 -6.95 5.01 27.40
N ASP A 287 -6.33 3.90 27.83
CA ASP A 287 -4.89 3.67 27.60
C ASP A 287 -4.61 3.52 26.10
N PHE A 288 -5.51 2.82 25.40
CA PHE A 288 -5.46 2.65 23.96
C PHE A 288 -5.56 3.99 23.22
N TYR A 289 -6.46 4.89 23.66
CA TYR A 289 -6.56 6.25 23.14
C TYR A 289 -5.24 7.02 23.33
N ASN A 290 -4.66 6.99 24.53
CA ASN A 290 -3.41 7.70 24.81
C ASN A 290 -2.28 7.20 23.91
N PHE A 291 -2.19 5.90 23.68
CA PHE A 291 -1.13 5.33 22.86
C PHE A 291 -1.37 5.50 21.36
N PHE A 292 -2.45 4.92 20.82
CA PHE A 292 -2.69 4.87 19.38
C PHE A 292 -3.19 6.20 18.81
N VAL A 293 -3.96 6.97 19.58
CA VAL A 293 -4.49 8.26 19.12
C VAL A 293 -3.56 9.40 19.46
N LEU A 294 -3.03 9.49 20.68
CA LEU A 294 -2.16 10.62 21.06
C LEU A 294 -0.66 10.35 20.86
N GLY A 295 -0.25 9.10 20.69
CA GLY A 295 1.15 8.73 20.53
C GLY A 295 1.93 8.76 21.84
N PHE A 296 1.28 8.59 23.00
CA PHE A 296 1.92 8.64 24.31
C PHE A 296 2.07 7.24 24.92
N TYR A 297 3.31 6.88 25.27
CA TYR A 297 3.56 5.72 26.12
C TYR A 297 2.90 5.89 27.51
N PRO A 298 2.48 4.80 28.15
CA PRO A 298 2.08 4.81 29.55
C PRO A 298 3.18 5.43 30.41
N ALA A 299 2.84 6.28 31.38
CA ALA A 299 3.83 6.94 32.25
C ALA A 299 4.71 5.95 33.05
N SER A 300 4.26 4.70 33.22
CA SER A 300 5.00 3.62 33.87
C SER A 300 5.98 2.89 32.94
N TYR A 301 5.94 3.18 31.64
CA TYR A 301 6.78 2.57 30.63
C TYR A 301 7.77 3.61 30.13
N ASP A 302 9.05 3.36 30.37
CA ASP A 302 10.12 4.18 29.83
C ASP A 302 10.71 3.47 28.60
N PRO A 303 10.41 3.92 27.37
CA PRO A 303 10.98 3.33 26.16
C PRO A 303 12.49 3.57 26.05
N TYR A 304 13.07 4.45 26.89
CA TYR A 304 14.47 4.88 26.88
C TYR A 304 15.27 4.43 28.12
N ALA A 305 14.72 3.56 28.98
CA ALA A 305 15.37 3.12 30.24
C ALA A 305 16.78 2.51 30.07
N ASP A 306 17.14 2.11 28.85
CA ASP A 306 18.46 1.59 28.50
C ASP A 306 19.54 2.67 28.26
N GLU A 307 19.21 3.96 28.33
CA GLU A 307 20.14 5.07 28.02
C GLU A 307 20.88 5.64 29.23
N SER A 308 20.50 5.29 30.47
CA SER A 308 20.99 5.99 31.67
C SER A 308 22.20 5.38 32.40
N ASP A 309 22.70 4.22 31.99
CA ASP A 309 23.84 3.58 32.65
C ASP A 309 25.00 3.34 31.67
N ASN A 310 26.01 4.23 31.70
CA ASN A 310 27.45 3.95 31.57
C ASN A 310 28.27 5.20 31.13
N ASP A 311 28.21 6.27 31.91
CA ASP A 311 29.34 7.19 32.02
C ASP A 311 30.03 6.91 33.36
N LEU A 312 31.09 6.09 33.36
CA LEU A 312 32.25 6.13 34.28
C LEU A 312 33.16 4.91 34.06
N GLU A 313 34.46 5.18 33.91
CA GLU A 313 35.63 4.26 33.96
C GLU A 313 35.93 3.43 32.69
N ASN A 314 37.16 3.30 32.16
CA ASN A 314 38.50 3.82 32.45
C ASN A 314 39.40 3.49 31.23
N SER A 315 40.41 4.32 30.95
CA SER A 315 41.46 4.10 29.95
C SER A 315 42.49 3.05 30.41
N SER A 316 42.97 2.17 29.52
CA SER A 316 44.42 1.93 29.28
C SER A 316 44.74 0.75 28.33
N SER A 317 45.60 1.05 27.35
CA SER A 317 46.77 0.29 26.83
C SER A 317 46.64 -1.05 26.05
N ASP A 318 47.10 -0.96 24.80
CA ASP A 318 48.15 -1.74 24.09
C ASP A 318 48.01 -3.24 23.68
N ASP A 319 48.02 -3.38 22.35
CA ASP A 319 48.97 -4.12 21.48
C ASP A 319 48.85 -5.63 21.14
N SER A 320 49.14 -5.88 19.85
CA SER A 320 49.77 -7.03 19.18
C SER A 320 49.00 -8.28 18.70
N SER A 321 48.99 -8.41 17.36
CA SER A 321 49.07 -9.63 16.51
C SER A 321 47.88 -10.61 16.54
N THR A 322 47.45 -11.32 15.49
CA THR A 322 48.09 -11.90 14.29
C THR A 322 47.01 -12.06 13.18
N ALA A 323 47.41 -11.93 11.91
CA ALA A 323 46.54 -12.19 10.76
C ALA A 323 46.31 -13.69 10.58
N VAL A 324 45.04 -14.10 10.53
CA VAL A 324 44.63 -15.45 10.12
C VAL A 324 43.85 -15.35 8.81
N SER A 325 44.36 -16.07 7.81
CA SER A 325 43.84 -16.17 6.45
C SER A 325 42.36 -16.60 6.45
N SER A 326 41.48 -15.78 5.87
CA SER A 326 40.10 -16.13 5.58
C SER A 326 40.05 -17.13 4.42
N THR A 327 39.56 -18.32 4.71
CA THR A 327 39.20 -19.34 3.71
C THR A 327 38.06 -18.86 2.82
N THR A 328 38.21 -19.15 1.53
CA THR A 328 37.28 -18.94 0.42
C THR A 328 35.81 -19.09 0.79
N SER A 329 35.05 -17.99 0.68
CA SER A 329 33.58 -18.00 0.70
C SER A 329 33.05 -18.94 -0.38
N ALA A 330 32.24 -19.92 0.04
CA ALA A 330 31.42 -20.70 -0.88
C ALA A 330 30.44 -19.75 -1.58
N THR A 331 30.31 -19.88 -2.90
CA THR A 331 29.31 -19.18 -3.70
C THR A 331 27.91 -19.48 -3.13
N PRO A 332 27.11 -18.47 -2.77
CA PRO A 332 25.74 -18.71 -2.30
C PRO A 332 24.96 -19.46 -3.40
N THR A 333 24.23 -20.50 -3.00
CA THR A 333 23.34 -21.23 -3.91
C THR A 333 22.13 -20.33 -4.19
N PRO A 334 21.68 -20.15 -5.45
CA PRO A 334 20.52 -19.31 -5.75
C PRO A 334 19.29 -19.77 -4.94
N THR A 335 18.65 -18.84 -4.25
CA THR A 335 17.39 -19.06 -3.52
C THR A 335 16.24 -18.54 -4.40
N GLY A 336 15.27 -19.40 -4.73
CA GLY A 336 13.99 -18.95 -5.31
C GLY A 336 13.04 -18.40 -4.24
N TRP A 337 11.80 -18.11 -4.63
CA TRP A 337 10.77 -17.51 -3.76
C TRP A 337 10.27 -18.40 -2.61
N ASP A 338 10.62 -19.68 -2.54
CA ASP A 338 10.01 -20.67 -1.62
C ASP A 338 8.47 -20.72 -1.75
N SER A 339 7.95 -20.56 -2.97
CA SER A 339 6.52 -20.63 -3.31
C SER A 339 6.27 -21.70 -4.37
N PRO A 340 5.29 -22.61 -4.17
CA PRO A 340 5.02 -23.67 -5.15
C PRO A 340 4.36 -23.15 -6.44
N ALA A 341 3.95 -21.88 -6.50
CA ALA A 341 3.44 -21.28 -7.72
C ALA A 341 4.54 -20.96 -8.75
N TYR A 342 5.75 -20.67 -8.28
CA TYR A 342 6.89 -20.29 -9.10
C TYR A 342 7.79 -21.51 -9.35
N PRO A 343 8.54 -21.53 -10.47
CA PRO A 343 9.65 -22.47 -10.60
C PRO A 343 10.62 -22.34 -9.41
N GLU A 344 11.05 -23.48 -8.87
CA GLU A 344 11.88 -23.55 -7.65
C GLU A 344 13.14 -22.69 -7.74
N ILE A 345 13.77 -22.65 -8.93
CA ILE A 345 14.98 -21.87 -9.18
C ILE A 345 14.74 -20.99 -10.42
N PRO A 346 14.82 -19.66 -10.30
CA PRO A 346 14.82 -18.77 -11.46
C PRO A 346 16.12 -18.88 -12.27
N ASP A 347 16.05 -18.64 -13.58
CA ASP A 347 17.23 -18.58 -14.46
C ASP A 347 18.05 -17.31 -14.19
N VAL A 348 17.39 -16.23 -13.79
CA VAL A 348 18.00 -14.96 -13.37
C VAL A 348 17.32 -14.50 -12.09
N ALA A 349 18.08 -14.13 -11.07
CA ALA A 349 17.53 -13.59 -9.82
C ALA A 349 18.30 -12.35 -9.40
N GLN A 350 17.58 -11.41 -8.78
CA GLN A 350 18.21 -10.37 -7.99
C GLN A 350 18.95 -10.99 -6.81
N GLU A 351 20.04 -10.35 -6.40
CA GLU A 351 20.70 -10.73 -5.16
C GLU A 351 19.70 -10.65 -4.01
N ASP A 352 19.78 -11.63 -3.11
CA ASP A 352 18.93 -11.70 -1.93
C ASP A 352 17.42 -11.80 -2.21
N LEU A 353 17.05 -12.47 -3.30
CA LEU A 353 15.65 -12.75 -3.66
C LEU A 353 14.91 -13.50 -2.53
N GLY A 354 13.76 -12.97 -2.12
CA GLY A 354 12.83 -13.65 -1.21
C GLY A 354 11.88 -12.68 -0.51
N THR A 355 10.86 -13.21 0.18
CA THR A 355 9.82 -12.40 0.88
C THR A 355 10.36 -11.41 1.90
N TYR A 356 11.54 -11.69 2.44
CA TYR A 356 12.21 -10.85 3.43
C TYR A 356 13.65 -10.54 3.03
N GLY A 357 13.92 -10.57 1.74
CA GLY A 357 15.18 -10.10 1.19
C GLY A 357 14.96 -8.83 0.39
N ASP A 358 16.06 -8.16 0.09
CA ASP A 358 16.00 -6.89 -0.64
C ASP A 358 15.78 -7.11 -2.16
N GLY A 359 15.93 -8.36 -2.62
CA GLY A 359 15.73 -8.76 -4.00
C GLY A 359 14.27 -9.07 -4.33
N VAL A 360 13.76 -8.44 -5.39
CA VAL A 360 12.38 -8.63 -5.87
C VAL A 360 12.27 -9.09 -7.33
N VAL A 361 13.35 -8.98 -8.11
CA VAL A 361 13.33 -9.34 -9.54
C VAL A 361 13.72 -10.80 -9.77
N SER A 362 12.91 -11.51 -10.56
CA SER A 362 13.20 -12.88 -10.99
C SER A 362 12.87 -13.10 -12.47
N GLY A 363 13.68 -13.94 -13.13
CA GLY A 363 13.60 -14.24 -14.55
C GLY A 363 13.54 -15.74 -14.80
N TYR A 364 12.68 -16.16 -15.74
CA TYR A 364 12.39 -17.57 -16.02
C TYR A 364 12.37 -17.86 -17.53
N PHE A 365 12.95 -18.98 -17.96
CA PHE A 365 13.06 -19.38 -19.36
C PHE A 365 12.19 -20.59 -19.68
N LEU A 366 11.05 -20.35 -20.33
CA LEU A 366 10.14 -21.38 -20.83
C LEU A 366 10.65 -21.91 -22.18
N ASN A 367 11.75 -22.67 -22.13
CA ASN A 367 12.47 -23.16 -23.31
C ASN A 367 11.60 -23.94 -24.30
N SER A 368 10.59 -24.67 -23.80
CA SER A 368 9.69 -25.47 -24.65
C SER A 368 8.82 -24.62 -25.60
N THR A 369 8.62 -23.35 -25.29
CA THR A 369 7.76 -22.42 -26.04
C THR A 369 8.48 -21.16 -26.52
N SER A 370 9.79 -21.05 -26.25
CA SER A 370 10.65 -19.91 -26.62
C SER A 370 10.18 -18.56 -26.01
N VAL A 371 9.64 -18.64 -24.79
CA VAL A 371 9.20 -17.48 -24.00
C VAL A 371 10.14 -17.30 -22.80
N SER A 372 10.58 -16.08 -22.53
CA SER A 372 11.16 -15.70 -21.25
C SER A 372 10.17 -14.85 -20.45
N VAL A 373 10.29 -14.89 -19.13
CA VAL A 373 9.43 -14.15 -18.22
C VAL A 373 10.28 -13.34 -17.28
N LEU A 374 9.97 -12.05 -17.14
CA LEU A 374 10.53 -11.14 -16.15
C LEU A 374 9.43 -10.81 -15.14
N SER A 375 9.57 -11.29 -13.91
CA SER A 375 8.63 -11.02 -12.82
C SER A 375 9.15 -9.88 -11.96
N ILE A 376 8.36 -8.81 -11.85
CA ILE A 376 8.63 -7.63 -11.01
C ILE A 376 7.39 -7.38 -10.15
N PRO A 377 7.28 -8.03 -8.98
CA PRO A 377 6.14 -7.86 -8.09
C PRO A 377 6.17 -6.52 -7.33
N SER A 378 7.30 -5.81 -7.29
CA SER A 378 7.41 -4.49 -6.66
C SER A 378 8.55 -3.66 -7.27
N PHE A 379 8.41 -2.34 -7.25
CA PHE A 379 9.50 -1.36 -7.47
C PHE A 379 9.96 -0.70 -6.16
N ASP A 380 9.41 -1.13 -5.02
CA ASP A 380 9.75 -0.63 -3.69
C ASP A 380 11.03 -1.29 -3.21
N VAL A 381 12.15 -0.76 -3.69
CA VAL A 381 13.50 -1.26 -3.46
C VAL A 381 14.37 -0.07 -3.10
N ASP A 382 15.08 -0.18 -1.98
CA ASP A 382 15.91 0.90 -1.43
C ASP A 382 17.35 0.45 -1.20
N GLY A 383 18.23 1.43 -0.93
CA GLY A 383 19.63 1.17 -0.60
C GLY A 383 20.38 0.43 -1.71
N ASP A 384 21.37 -0.38 -1.32
CA ASP A 384 22.25 -1.08 -2.26
C ASP A 384 21.49 -2.00 -3.25
N ALA A 385 20.26 -2.41 -2.90
CA ALA A 385 19.44 -3.28 -3.74
C ALA A 385 18.90 -2.58 -5.01
N VAL A 386 18.84 -1.24 -5.03
CA VAL A 386 18.50 -0.45 -6.24
C VAL A 386 19.47 -0.79 -7.38
N PHE A 387 20.77 -0.93 -7.07
CA PHE A 387 21.77 -1.28 -8.07
C PHE A 387 21.60 -2.73 -8.54
N SER A 388 21.39 -3.68 -7.63
CA SER A 388 21.21 -5.08 -8.00
C SER A 388 19.94 -5.28 -8.83
N PHE A 389 18.87 -4.52 -8.58
CA PHE A 389 17.67 -4.48 -9.42
C PHE A 389 18.02 -4.14 -10.88
N GLN A 390 18.66 -2.98 -11.11
CA GLN A 390 19.03 -2.52 -12.46
C GLN A 390 19.90 -3.56 -13.19
N GLN A 391 20.89 -4.14 -12.49
CA GLN A 391 21.77 -5.14 -13.05
C GLN A 391 21.03 -6.44 -13.41
N THR A 392 20.08 -6.88 -12.59
CA THR A 392 19.29 -8.08 -12.85
C THR A 392 18.41 -7.94 -14.09
N ILE A 393 17.84 -6.76 -14.34
CA ILE A 393 17.11 -6.49 -15.60
C ILE A 393 18.04 -6.62 -16.81
N SER A 394 19.23 -6.02 -16.75
CA SER A 394 20.24 -6.10 -17.82
C SER A 394 20.70 -7.54 -18.04
N GLN A 395 20.92 -8.29 -16.97
CA GLN A 395 21.27 -9.71 -17.03
C GLN A 395 20.14 -10.53 -17.66
N PHE A 396 18.88 -10.29 -17.30
CA PHE A 396 17.73 -10.98 -17.89
C PHE A 396 17.65 -10.77 -19.41
N ILE A 397 17.79 -9.52 -19.88
CA ILE A 397 17.77 -9.18 -21.30
C ILE A 397 18.90 -9.90 -22.04
N ASN A 398 20.13 -9.77 -21.55
CA ASN A 398 21.31 -10.36 -22.16
C ASN A 398 21.24 -11.90 -22.22
N GLN A 399 20.80 -12.54 -21.14
CA GLN A 399 20.69 -13.99 -21.07
C GLN A 399 19.52 -14.53 -21.92
N THR A 400 18.41 -13.80 -22.00
CA THR A 400 17.29 -14.12 -22.90
C THR A 400 17.76 -14.14 -24.36
N GLN A 401 18.50 -13.10 -24.78
CA GLN A 401 19.06 -13.03 -26.14
C GLN A 401 20.10 -14.14 -26.39
N ALA A 402 20.98 -14.40 -25.43
CA ALA A 402 22.00 -15.46 -25.52
C ALA A 402 21.37 -16.86 -25.63
N ALA A 403 20.25 -17.10 -24.93
CA ALA A 403 19.47 -18.33 -25.02
C ALA A 403 18.67 -18.45 -26.34
N GLY A 404 18.61 -17.38 -27.14
CA GLY A 404 17.88 -17.36 -28.41
C GLY A 404 16.36 -17.31 -28.26
N LEU A 405 15.86 -17.00 -27.06
CA LEU A 405 14.45 -16.80 -26.78
C LEU A 405 13.97 -15.52 -27.44
N LYS A 406 12.74 -15.54 -27.98
CA LYS A 406 12.24 -14.46 -28.85
C LYS A 406 11.15 -13.62 -28.26
N LYS A 407 10.48 -14.11 -27.23
CA LYS A 407 9.27 -13.53 -26.69
C LYS A 407 9.41 -13.32 -25.20
N VAL A 408 8.95 -12.17 -24.72
CA VAL A 408 9.08 -11.76 -23.32
C VAL A 408 7.69 -11.52 -22.73
N VAL A 409 7.44 -12.12 -21.57
CA VAL A 409 6.33 -11.74 -20.69
C VAL A 409 6.91 -10.93 -19.54
N ILE A 410 6.40 -9.73 -19.31
CA ILE A 410 6.72 -8.94 -18.11
C ILE A 410 5.52 -9.11 -17.16
N ASP A 411 5.73 -9.80 -16.06
CA ASP A 411 4.71 -10.07 -15.04
C ASP A 411 4.78 -9.03 -13.93
N LEU A 412 3.67 -8.30 -13.75
CA LEU A 412 3.48 -7.20 -12.80
C LEU A 412 2.30 -7.44 -11.87
N GLN A 413 1.84 -8.69 -11.71
CA GLN A 413 0.75 -9.02 -10.79
C GLN A 413 1.06 -8.53 -9.37
N GLN A 414 0.07 -7.95 -8.69
CA GLN A 414 0.17 -7.44 -7.31
C GLN A 414 1.24 -6.36 -7.08
N ASN A 415 1.63 -5.61 -8.12
CA ASN A 415 2.67 -4.59 -7.99
C ASN A 415 2.08 -3.21 -7.58
N TYR A 416 2.37 -2.81 -6.34
CA TYR A 416 1.91 -1.54 -5.74
C TYR A 416 2.75 -0.31 -6.12
N GLY A 417 3.82 -0.50 -6.90
CA GLY A 417 4.74 0.55 -7.31
C GLY A 417 5.99 0.59 -6.44
N GLY A 418 6.45 1.79 -6.08
CA GLY A 418 7.75 2.05 -5.44
C GLY A 418 8.54 3.10 -6.23
N GLN A 419 9.85 2.92 -6.40
CA GLN A 419 10.75 3.91 -6.99
C GLN A 419 10.46 4.17 -8.48
N SER A 420 10.06 5.39 -8.83
CA SER A 420 9.72 5.74 -10.22
C SER A 420 10.90 5.66 -11.18
N LEU A 421 12.12 5.93 -10.70
CA LEU A 421 13.31 5.84 -11.52
C LEU A 421 13.64 4.40 -11.93
N LEU A 422 13.30 3.39 -11.12
CA LEU A 422 13.44 1.98 -11.49
C LEU A 422 12.47 1.55 -12.60
N ALA A 423 11.26 2.11 -12.61
CA ALA A 423 10.31 1.90 -13.70
C ALA A 423 10.79 2.53 -15.02
N ILE A 424 11.31 3.77 -14.97
CA ILE A 424 11.89 4.44 -16.14
C ILE A 424 13.13 3.70 -16.63
N ASP A 425 14.01 3.28 -15.72
CA ASP A 425 15.20 2.50 -16.04
C ASP A 425 14.83 1.18 -16.74
N THR A 426 13.88 0.43 -16.18
CA THR A 426 13.38 -0.81 -16.78
C THR A 426 12.88 -0.56 -18.21
N PHE A 427 12.08 0.48 -18.44
CA PHE A 427 11.64 0.84 -19.79
C PHE A 427 12.82 1.17 -20.71
N LYS A 428 13.76 1.99 -20.27
CA LYS A 428 14.94 2.38 -21.05
C LYS A 428 15.84 1.21 -21.40
N GLN A 429 15.93 0.18 -20.56
CA GLN A 429 16.70 -1.04 -20.89
C GLN A 429 16.04 -1.86 -22.03
N PHE A 430 14.70 -1.85 -22.12
CA PHE A 430 13.96 -2.49 -23.22
C PHE A 430 13.81 -1.60 -24.47
N PHE A 431 13.79 -0.28 -24.31
CA PHE A 431 13.60 0.67 -25.40
C PHE A 431 14.58 1.84 -25.30
N PRO A 432 15.90 1.59 -25.47
CA PRO A 432 16.93 2.63 -25.29
C PRO A 432 16.81 3.79 -26.29
N ASN A 433 16.18 3.55 -27.43
CA ASN A 433 15.95 4.50 -28.50
C ASN A 433 14.74 5.42 -28.28
N ILE A 434 13.93 5.20 -27.23
CA ILE A 434 12.78 6.05 -26.88
C ILE A 434 13.15 6.90 -25.66
N ASP A 435 12.95 8.21 -25.74
CA ASP A 435 13.01 9.12 -24.59
C ASP A 435 11.61 9.25 -23.99
N PRO A 436 11.33 8.65 -22.81
CA PRO A 436 9.98 8.59 -22.31
C PRO A 436 9.48 9.92 -21.80
N PHE A 437 8.21 10.25 -22.08
CA PHE A 437 7.65 11.55 -21.72
C PHE A 437 7.58 11.71 -20.21
N ALA A 438 6.91 10.79 -19.51
CA ALA A 438 6.75 10.78 -18.05
C ALA A 438 6.41 12.17 -17.44
N GLY A 439 5.62 12.97 -18.17
CA GLY A 439 5.28 14.33 -17.78
C GLY A 439 4.31 14.37 -16.61
N SER A 440 4.51 15.32 -15.73
CA SER A 440 3.67 15.49 -14.54
C SER A 440 3.48 16.94 -14.15
N ARG A 441 2.43 17.25 -13.41
CA ARG A 441 2.13 18.59 -12.91
C ARG A 441 1.54 18.52 -11.51
N MET A 442 1.59 19.61 -10.75
CA MET A 442 0.92 19.71 -9.46
C MET A 442 -0.17 20.78 -9.50
N ARG A 443 -1.12 20.69 -8.58
CA ARG A 443 -2.08 21.76 -8.31
C ARG A 443 -1.36 23.03 -7.85
N ALA A 444 -1.65 24.15 -8.50
CA ALA A 444 -1.06 25.45 -8.19
C ALA A 444 -1.95 26.24 -7.21
N HIS A 445 -1.55 26.30 -5.95
CA HIS A 445 -2.24 27.05 -4.90
C HIS A 445 -1.26 27.85 -4.03
N ALA A 446 -1.77 28.75 -3.20
CA ALA A 446 -0.96 29.72 -2.48
C ALA A 446 0.09 29.09 -1.53
N SER A 447 -0.20 27.96 -0.89
CA SER A 447 0.78 27.27 -0.03
C SER A 447 1.90 26.61 -0.84
N ALA A 448 1.56 25.94 -1.95
CA ALA A 448 2.55 25.43 -2.90
C ALA A 448 3.45 26.56 -3.44
N ASP A 449 2.87 27.73 -3.75
CA ASP A 449 3.62 28.90 -4.20
C ASP A 449 4.63 29.37 -3.13
N VAL A 450 4.20 29.47 -1.87
CA VAL A 450 5.08 29.89 -0.77
C VAL A 450 6.22 28.90 -0.54
N LEU A 451 5.97 27.60 -0.64
CA LEU A 451 7.02 26.57 -0.54
C LEU A 451 8.04 26.73 -1.66
N GLY A 452 7.60 26.63 -2.91
CA GLY A 452 8.53 26.61 -4.04
C GLY A 452 9.23 27.94 -4.30
N LYS A 453 8.57 29.09 -4.12
CA LYS A 453 9.21 30.41 -4.24
C LYS A 453 10.26 30.68 -3.16
N THR A 454 10.25 29.89 -2.08
CA THR A 454 11.24 29.97 -0.99
C THR A 454 12.35 28.93 -1.18
N LEU A 455 12.01 27.68 -1.46
CA LEU A 455 12.96 26.57 -1.51
C LEU A 455 13.79 26.53 -2.79
N THR A 456 13.19 26.82 -3.96
CA THR A 456 13.94 26.85 -5.23
C THR A 456 15.10 27.86 -5.18
N PRO A 457 14.88 29.17 -4.85
CA PRO A 457 15.98 30.12 -4.80
C PRO A 457 16.99 29.82 -3.67
N TYR A 458 16.52 29.29 -2.54
CA TYR A 458 17.41 28.86 -1.46
C TYR A 458 18.39 27.80 -1.96
N TRP A 459 17.90 26.78 -2.68
CA TRP A 459 18.72 25.72 -3.25
C TRP A 459 19.68 26.24 -4.33
N ASP A 460 19.21 27.13 -5.20
CA ASP A 460 20.04 27.75 -6.25
C ASP A 460 21.24 28.51 -5.67
N ASP A 461 21.06 29.17 -4.52
CA ASP A 461 22.10 29.95 -3.83
C ASP A 461 23.12 29.08 -3.07
N LEU A 462 22.84 27.78 -2.86
CA LEU A 462 23.77 26.86 -2.20
C LEU A 462 25.00 26.58 -3.08
N SER A 463 26.17 26.45 -2.45
CA SER A 463 27.38 26.00 -3.13
C SER A 463 27.26 24.54 -3.59
N GLU A 464 27.88 24.19 -4.72
CA GLU A 464 27.87 22.82 -5.27
C GLU A 464 28.39 21.74 -4.31
N ASN A 465 29.22 22.11 -3.32
CA ASN A 465 29.75 21.20 -2.30
C ASN A 465 28.96 21.24 -0.98
N ASP A 466 27.80 21.90 -0.94
CA ASP A 466 26.90 21.89 0.22
C ASP A 466 26.09 20.59 0.24
N GLU A 467 26.14 19.86 1.34
CA GLU A 467 25.39 18.61 1.56
C GLU A 467 23.87 18.83 1.40
N THR A 468 23.38 20.00 1.80
CA THR A 468 21.97 20.39 1.66
C THR A 468 21.55 20.48 0.19
N LYS A 469 22.47 20.89 -0.69
CA LYS A 469 22.19 20.96 -2.13
C LYS A 469 21.96 19.58 -2.72
N TYR A 470 22.71 18.59 -2.24
CA TYR A 470 22.54 17.20 -2.61
C TYR A 470 21.22 16.62 -2.06
N VAL A 471 20.94 16.79 -0.75
CA VAL A 471 19.72 16.27 -0.11
C VAL A 471 18.44 16.80 -0.78
N LEU A 472 18.43 18.07 -1.17
CA LEU A 472 17.25 18.70 -1.78
C LEU A 472 17.19 18.56 -3.31
N ALA A 473 18.16 17.90 -3.95
CA ALA A 473 18.27 17.90 -5.41
C ALA A 473 17.07 17.29 -6.13
N ALA A 474 16.40 16.30 -5.51
CA ALA A 474 15.18 15.67 -6.02
C ALA A 474 13.90 16.21 -5.36
N ASP A 475 14.00 17.13 -4.40
CA ASP A 475 12.84 17.66 -3.66
C ASP A 475 11.82 18.30 -4.60
N GLU A 476 10.54 18.12 -4.29
CA GLU A 476 9.42 18.53 -5.15
C GLU A 476 9.28 20.06 -5.29
N TRP A 477 9.85 20.81 -4.33
CA TRP A 477 9.83 22.28 -4.29
C TRP A 477 11.09 22.92 -4.89
N VAL A 478 12.02 22.11 -5.40
CA VAL A 478 13.24 22.52 -6.13
C VAL A 478 13.07 22.20 -7.62
N ILE A 479 12.80 23.23 -8.43
CA ILE A 479 12.39 23.03 -9.83
C ILE A 479 13.46 23.33 -10.88
N THR A 480 14.48 24.12 -10.56
CA THR A 480 15.59 24.45 -11.47
C THR A 480 16.45 23.23 -11.83
N ASN A 481 16.32 22.15 -11.06
CA ASN A 481 16.88 20.84 -11.36
C ASN A 481 15.91 19.89 -12.11
N ARG A 482 14.80 20.40 -12.64
CA ARG A 482 13.80 19.64 -13.40
C ARG A 482 13.62 20.23 -14.79
N ILE A 483 13.10 19.43 -15.73
CA ILE A 483 12.94 19.81 -17.13
C ILE A 483 11.52 20.32 -17.37
N ASN A 484 11.41 21.48 -18.01
CA ASN A 484 10.15 21.97 -18.59
C ASN A 484 9.81 21.14 -19.84
N ALA A 485 8.67 20.46 -19.82
CA ALA A 485 8.26 19.56 -20.89
C ALA A 485 8.03 20.27 -22.24
N ASP A 486 7.64 21.55 -22.24
CA ASP A 486 7.35 22.31 -23.45
C ASP A 486 8.63 22.79 -24.16
N THR A 487 9.63 23.20 -23.36
CA THR A 487 10.88 23.75 -23.89
C THR A 487 11.99 22.71 -24.00
N ASN A 488 11.84 21.58 -23.31
CA ASN A 488 12.82 20.53 -23.13
C ASN A 488 14.17 21.06 -22.61
N ARG A 489 14.09 22.01 -21.67
CA ARG A 489 15.21 22.61 -20.95
C ARG A 489 14.88 22.67 -19.46
N ASN A 490 15.89 22.82 -18.62
CA ASN A 490 15.64 23.07 -17.20
C ASN A 490 14.80 24.33 -17.01
N PHE A 491 13.90 24.30 -16.01
CA PHE A 491 13.22 25.50 -15.56
C PHE A 491 14.23 26.55 -15.09
N THR A 492 13.97 27.82 -15.35
CA THR A 492 14.83 28.92 -14.95
C THR A 492 14.55 29.39 -13.52
N ASP A 493 13.31 29.28 -13.07
CA ASP A 493 12.87 29.64 -11.72
C ASP A 493 11.51 29.01 -11.38
N TRP A 494 11.07 29.18 -10.13
CA TRP A 494 9.76 28.71 -9.66
C TRP A 494 8.58 29.35 -10.42
N GLN A 495 8.69 30.61 -10.83
CA GLN A 495 7.59 31.33 -11.47
C GLN A 495 7.30 30.80 -12.88
N GLU A 496 8.33 30.35 -13.60
CA GLU A 496 8.17 29.62 -14.85
C GLU A 496 7.38 28.33 -14.64
N PHE A 497 7.67 27.57 -13.58
CA PHE A 497 6.94 26.33 -13.30
C PHE A 497 5.52 26.55 -12.78
N PHE A 498 5.33 27.46 -11.83
CA PHE A 498 4.08 27.63 -11.11
C PHE A 498 2.87 27.95 -12.02
N GLY A 499 3.10 28.58 -13.17
CA GLY A 499 2.02 28.98 -14.08
C GLY A 499 1.07 29.99 -13.40
N PRO A 500 -0.25 29.99 -13.67
CA PRO A 500 -0.99 28.75 -13.82
C PRO A 500 -1.70 28.59 -15.15
N ASP A 501 -1.78 27.34 -15.60
CA ASP A 501 -2.83 26.90 -16.52
C ASP A 501 -4.10 26.54 -15.73
N GLN A 502 -5.26 26.73 -16.34
CA GLN A 502 -6.54 26.42 -15.70
C GLN A 502 -7.20 25.20 -16.33
N TYR A 503 -7.43 24.17 -15.54
CA TYR A 503 -8.07 22.93 -15.96
C TYR A 503 -9.12 22.50 -14.94
N ASN A 504 -10.30 22.08 -15.41
CA ASN A 504 -11.42 21.61 -14.58
C ASN A 504 -11.79 22.53 -13.39
N GLY A 505 -11.62 23.84 -13.55
CA GLY A 505 -11.90 24.83 -12.48
C GLY A 505 -10.87 24.90 -11.36
N ASP A 506 -9.68 24.32 -11.53
CA ASP A 506 -8.49 24.53 -10.69
C ASP A 506 -7.33 25.13 -11.49
N ASN A 507 -6.30 25.53 -10.76
CA ASN A 507 -5.03 25.99 -11.32
C ASN A 507 -3.99 24.87 -11.21
N PHE A 508 -3.16 24.71 -12.24
CA PHE A 508 -2.06 23.75 -12.27
C PHE A 508 -0.76 24.39 -12.74
N THR A 509 0.35 23.82 -12.29
CA THR A 509 1.69 24.19 -12.75
C THR A 509 1.89 23.75 -14.20
N ASN A 510 2.91 24.33 -14.85
CA ASN A 510 3.43 23.80 -16.10
C ASN A 510 3.95 22.35 -15.91
N ILE A 511 4.02 21.60 -16.99
CA ILE A 511 4.39 20.18 -16.96
C ILE A 511 5.91 20.05 -16.78
N ALA A 512 6.31 19.30 -15.76
CA ALA A 512 7.69 18.96 -15.46
C ALA A 512 8.01 17.50 -15.85
N ARG A 513 9.27 17.27 -16.24
CA ARG A 513 9.91 15.96 -16.40
C ARG A 513 11.13 15.88 -15.47
N TYR A 514 11.50 14.67 -15.09
CA TYR A 514 12.75 14.43 -14.35
C TYR A 514 13.97 14.74 -15.19
N ASN A 515 15.02 15.27 -14.57
CA ASN A 515 16.29 15.57 -15.21
C ASN A 515 17.25 14.38 -15.06
N LEU A 516 17.01 13.32 -15.83
CA LEU A 516 17.74 12.05 -15.75
C LEU A 516 19.19 12.14 -16.28
N SER A 517 19.55 13.26 -16.91
CA SER A 517 20.95 13.58 -17.25
C SER A 517 21.73 14.16 -16.05
N ASN A 518 21.09 14.45 -14.92
CA ASN A 518 21.76 14.91 -13.71
C ASN A 518 22.00 13.74 -12.72
N PRO A 519 23.25 13.30 -12.50
CA PRO A 519 23.53 12.21 -11.56
C PRO A 519 23.14 12.50 -10.10
N ILE A 520 23.15 13.78 -9.70
CA ILE A 520 22.73 14.18 -8.34
C ILE A 520 21.22 13.97 -8.20
N PHE A 521 20.45 14.27 -9.25
CA PHE A 521 19.02 14.03 -9.27
C PHE A 521 18.70 12.54 -9.15
N ASP A 522 19.34 11.70 -9.98
CA ASP A 522 19.12 10.25 -9.96
C ASP A 522 19.47 9.62 -8.60
N ALA A 523 20.64 9.96 -8.06
CA ALA A 523 21.12 9.43 -6.78
C ALA A 523 20.21 9.87 -5.61
N SER A 524 19.91 11.17 -5.51
CA SER A 524 18.99 11.71 -4.49
C SER A 524 17.58 11.12 -4.64
N GLY A 525 17.10 10.95 -5.87
CA GLY A 525 15.78 10.42 -6.17
C GLY A 525 15.57 8.96 -5.77
N THR A 526 16.64 8.17 -5.63
CA THR A 526 16.59 6.79 -5.10
C THR A 526 17.09 6.67 -3.66
N GLY A 527 17.31 7.79 -2.96
CA GLY A 527 17.81 7.79 -1.58
C GLY A 527 19.25 7.27 -1.42
N LEU A 528 20.06 7.31 -2.49
CA LEU A 528 21.43 6.80 -2.53
C LEU A 528 22.45 7.93 -2.59
N ASP A 529 23.43 7.96 -1.69
CA ASP A 529 24.55 8.90 -1.74
C ASP A 529 25.35 8.82 -3.05
N VAL A 530 25.92 9.95 -3.49
CA VAL A 530 26.89 9.98 -4.60
C VAL A 530 28.21 9.34 -4.13
N SER A 531 28.26 8.02 -4.13
CA SER A 531 29.52 7.26 -4.13
C SER A 531 29.98 7.02 -5.57
N ASP A 532 31.18 6.47 -5.75
CA ASP A 532 31.77 6.22 -7.09
C ASP A 532 30.91 5.28 -7.97
N ASP A 533 29.88 4.61 -7.41
CA ASP A 533 28.95 3.68 -8.09
C ASP A 533 27.46 4.06 -7.88
N ALA A 534 27.10 5.35 -7.88
CA ALA A 534 25.70 5.78 -7.71
C ALA A 534 24.76 5.29 -8.83
N PHE A 535 23.50 5.01 -8.50
CA PHE A 535 22.46 4.67 -9.47
C PHE A 535 22.28 5.82 -10.48
N ALA A 536 22.17 5.45 -11.76
CA ALA A 536 21.79 6.36 -12.83
C ALA A 536 20.93 5.62 -13.84
N VAL A 537 19.89 6.28 -14.34
CA VAL A 537 18.93 5.67 -15.27
C VAL A 537 19.62 5.33 -16.60
N TYR A 538 19.42 4.10 -17.07
CA TYR A 538 19.99 3.63 -18.33
C TYR A 538 19.59 4.50 -19.52
N GLY A 539 20.54 4.79 -20.41
CA GLY A 539 20.33 5.64 -21.58
C GLY A 539 20.59 7.12 -21.37
N TYR A 540 20.96 7.56 -20.16
CA TYR A 540 21.29 8.94 -19.83
C TYR A 540 22.77 9.11 -19.42
N ASP A 541 23.21 10.34 -19.21
CA ASP A 541 24.61 10.77 -19.16
C ASP A 541 25.53 9.85 -18.33
N SER A 542 25.15 9.52 -17.10
CA SER A 542 25.97 8.71 -16.19
C SER A 542 25.85 7.20 -16.41
N ASN A 543 24.88 6.75 -17.22
CA ASN A 543 24.68 5.36 -17.60
C ASN A 543 24.25 5.27 -19.08
N PRO A 544 25.12 5.67 -20.03
CA PRO A 544 24.71 5.86 -21.41
C PRO A 544 24.48 4.54 -22.12
N ALA A 545 23.41 4.46 -22.92
CA ALA A 545 23.21 3.35 -23.83
C ALA A 545 24.29 3.38 -24.94
N PRO A 546 24.68 2.23 -25.49
CA PRO A 546 25.56 2.18 -26.65
C PRO A 546 25.04 3.05 -27.81
N SER A 547 25.95 3.68 -28.54
CA SER A 547 25.59 4.50 -29.70
C SER A 547 24.83 3.67 -30.74
N GLY A 548 23.60 4.10 -31.07
CA GLY A 548 22.72 3.34 -31.97
C GLY A 548 22.13 2.07 -31.35
N ALA A 549 21.99 2.02 -30.02
CA ALA A 549 21.31 0.93 -29.34
C ALA A 549 19.87 0.78 -29.85
N GLU A 550 19.57 -0.41 -30.37
CA GLU A 550 18.22 -0.81 -30.77
C GLU A 550 17.55 -1.59 -29.63
N PRO A 551 16.21 -1.60 -29.56
CA PRO A 551 15.48 -2.46 -28.64
C PRO A 551 15.94 -3.93 -28.72
N PRO A 552 16.23 -4.60 -27.58
CA PRO A 552 16.62 -6.00 -27.57
C PRO A 552 15.54 -6.95 -28.13
N PHE A 553 14.27 -6.53 -28.10
CA PHE A 553 13.11 -7.24 -28.64
C PHE A 553 12.18 -6.26 -29.35
N ALA A 554 11.42 -6.74 -30.34
CA ALA A 554 10.35 -5.95 -30.94
C ALA A 554 9.18 -5.81 -29.96
N ALA A 555 8.46 -4.68 -29.99
CA ALA A 555 7.36 -4.43 -29.07
C ALA A 555 6.24 -5.49 -29.19
N GLU A 556 5.99 -6.01 -30.40
CA GLU A 556 4.99 -7.07 -30.64
C GLU A 556 5.35 -8.43 -30.03
N ASP A 557 6.63 -8.65 -29.72
CA ASP A 557 7.20 -9.84 -29.07
C ASP A 557 7.29 -9.69 -27.54
N ILE A 558 6.85 -8.55 -26.99
CA ILE A 558 6.70 -8.33 -25.55
C ILE A 558 5.21 -8.27 -25.21
N ILE A 559 4.83 -8.87 -24.09
CA ILE A 559 3.54 -8.61 -23.44
C ILE A 559 3.74 -8.27 -21.97
N ILE A 560 2.87 -7.44 -21.43
CA ILE A 560 2.74 -7.25 -19.98
C ILE A 560 1.58 -8.12 -19.49
N LEU A 561 1.79 -8.86 -18.40
CA LEU A 561 0.75 -9.53 -17.63
C LEU A 561 0.51 -8.75 -16.33
N SER A 562 -0.75 -8.41 -16.06
CA SER A 562 -1.15 -7.77 -14.81
C SER A 562 -2.47 -8.36 -14.31
N ASP A 563 -2.78 -8.16 -13.03
CA ASP A 563 -4.09 -8.42 -12.43
C ASP A 563 -4.89 -7.13 -12.21
N GLY A 564 -4.47 -6.03 -12.84
CA GLY A 564 -5.15 -4.73 -12.79
C GLY A 564 -4.78 -3.84 -11.60
N ILE A 565 -4.08 -4.37 -10.59
CA ILE A 565 -3.72 -3.60 -9.38
C ILE A 565 -2.64 -2.56 -9.66
N CYS A 566 -1.74 -2.86 -10.60
CA CYS A 566 -0.57 -2.06 -10.99
C CYS A 566 -0.71 -0.55 -10.70
N HIS A 567 0.04 -0.11 -9.69
CA HIS A 567 -0.12 1.17 -8.99
C HIS A 567 1.17 2.00 -9.09
N SER A 568 1.06 3.34 -9.00
CA SER A 568 2.19 4.26 -8.93
C SER A 568 3.22 4.00 -10.05
N SER A 569 4.49 3.76 -9.72
CA SER A 569 5.57 3.45 -10.65
C SER A 569 5.29 2.24 -11.57
N CYS A 570 4.49 1.26 -11.14
CA CYS A 570 4.03 0.19 -12.03
C CYS A 570 3.12 0.73 -13.13
N ALA A 571 2.16 1.61 -12.78
CA ALA A 571 1.27 2.23 -13.75
C ALA A 571 2.04 3.12 -14.74
N LEU A 572 3.08 3.83 -14.26
CA LEU A 572 4.02 4.57 -15.10
C LEU A 572 4.74 3.65 -16.10
N LEU A 573 5.22 2.47 -15.66
CA LEU A 573 5.83 1.47 -16.53
C LEU A 573 4.86 1.03 -17.63
N ILE A 574 3.63 0.65 -17.26
CA ILE A 574 2.61 0.24 -18.23
C ILE A 574 2.33 1.37 -19.22
N GLU A 575 2.21 2.62 -18.75
CA GLU A 575 1.99 3.78 -19.61
C GLU A 575 3.10 3.93 -20.66
N MET A 576 4.38 3.88 -20.27
CA MET A 576 5.51 3.98 -21.21
C MET A 576 5.56 2.80 -22.19
N PHE A 577 5.49 1.56 -21.69
CA PHE A 577 5.52 0.36 -22.54
C PHE A 577 4.37 0.34 -23.55
N ARG A 578 3.16 0.71 -23.11
CA ARG A 578 1.97 0.70 -23.95
C ARG A 578 1.97 1.85 -24.96
N HIS A 579 2.08 3.08 -24.48
CA HIS A 579 1.78 4.27 -25.29
C HIS A 579 2.98 4.75 -26.11
N GLU A 580 4.18 4.54 -25.61
CA GLU A 580 5.39 5.02 -26.26
C GLU A 580 6.06 3.92 -27.09
N ALA A 581 6.01 2.67 -26.62
CA ALA A 581 6.60 1.53 -27.33
C ALA A 581 5.58 0.63 -28.06
N GLY A 582 4.29 0.67 -27.73
CA GLY A 582 3.26 -0.15 -28.38
C GLY A 582 3.16 -1.60 -27.88
N VAL A 583 3.64 -1.89 -26.67
CA VAL A 583 3.56 -3.21 -26.05
C VAL A 583 2.13 -3.55 -25.65
N ARG A 584 1.75 -4.81 -25.87
CA ARG A 584 0.40 -5.30 -25.54
C ARG A 584 0.29 -5.71 -24.09
N VAL A 585 -0.90 -5.53 -23.51
CA VAL A 585 -1.19 -5.83 -22.11
C VAL A 585 -2.29 -6.88 -22.00
N VAL A 586 -2.05 -7.89 -21.18
CA VAL A 586 -3.00 -8.92 -20.78
C VAL A 586 -3.32 -8.73 -19.32
N VAL A 587 -4.61 -8.75 -18.98
CA VAL A 587 -5.08 -8.74 -17.59
C VAL A 587 -5.71 -10.06 -17.21
N VAL A 588 -5.48 -10.52 -15.98
CA VAL A 588 -6.05 -11.77 -15.47
C VAL A 588 -7.03 -11.53 -14.31
N GLY A 589 -8.13 -12.28 -14.31
CA GLY A 589 -9.12 -12.26 -13.24
C GLY A 589 -10.25 -11.26 -13.45
N GLY A 590 -10.56 -10.49 -12.41
CA GLY A 590 -11.68 -9.56 -12.32
C GLY A 590 -13.00 -10.21 -11.91
N THR A 591 -14.02 -9.37 -11.70
CA THR A 591 -15.37 -9.80 -11.32
C THR A 591 -15.95 -10.88 -12.27
N PRO A 592 -16.89 -11.73 -11.82
CA PRO A 592 -17.54 -12.78 -12.62
C PRO A 592 -18.45 -12.30 -13.77
N THR A 593 -17.91 -11.50 -14.69
CA THR A 593 -18.59 -10.97 -15.87
C THR A 593 -17.68 -11.03 -17.09
N THR A 594 -18.28 -11.01 -18.28
CA THR A 594 -17.59 -10.75 -19.55
C THR A 594 -17.23 -9.26 -19.68
N GLY A 595 -16.47 -8.89 -20.71
CA GLY A 595 -16.11 -7.50 -21.00
C GLY A 595 -14.64 -7.15 -20.69
N PRO A 596 -14.22 -5.90 -21.01
CA PRO A 596 -12.87 -5.42 -20.79
C PRO A 596 -12.54 -5.28 -19.30
N MET A 597 -11.26 -5.07 -19.01
CA MET A 597 -10.74 -4.74 -17.68
C MET A 597 -9.54 -3.82 -17.87
N GLN A 598 -9.35 -2.87 -16.96
CA GLN A 598 -8.20 -1.97 -16.98
C GLN A 598 -6.91 -2.66 -16.55
N ALA A 599 -5.79 -2.25 -17.15
CA ALA A 599 -4.48 -2.79 -16.85
C ALA A 599 -3.76 -2.08 -15.69
N PRO A 600 -3.67 -0.75 -15.68
CA PRO A 600 -3.46 -0.02 -14.44
C PRO A 600 -4.80 0.48 -13.93
N ALA A 601 -5.27 -0.10 -12.83
CA ALA A 601 -6.38 0.44 -12.04
C ALA A 601 -5.94 0.90 -10.65
N GLY A 602 -4.67 0.74 -10.25
CA GLY A 602 -4.14 1.44 -9.09
C GLY A 602 -4.07 2.95 -9.32
N SER A 603 -3.54 3.72 -8.36
CA SER A 603 -3.18 5.11 -8.56
C SER A 603 -2.25 5.26 -9.76
N ARG A 604 -2.55 6.26 -10.58
CA ARG A 604 -1.78 6.70 -11.74
C ARG A 604 -1.25 8.12 -11.49
N GLY A 605 -1.08 8.50 -10.22
CA GLY A 605 -0.32 9.66 -9.79
C GLY A 605 1.18 9.50 -10.08
N ALA A 606 1.85 10.61 -10.36
CA ALA A 606 3.29 10.65 -10.64
C ALA A 606 4.14 10.77 -9.35
N ARG A 607 3.55 11.22 -8.25
CA ARG A 607 4.26 11.37 -6.97
C ARG A 607 3.31 11.18 -5.80
N ASP A 608 3.45 10.02 -5.16
CA ASP A 608 3.06 9.83 -3.77
C ASP A 608 3.83 10.80 -2.89
N TYR A 609 3.24 11.40 -1.87
CA TYR A 609 3.95 12.37 -1.04
C TYR A 609 3.46 12.31 0.39
N ASP A 610 4.35 11.86 1.26
CA ASP A 610 4.01 11.61 2.65
C ASP A 610 3.91 12.90 3.46
N THR A 611 3.05 12.86 4.46
CA THR A 611 2.80 13.99 5.36
C THR A 611 4.04 14.37 6.18
N PHE A 612 4.96 13.45 6.48
CA PHE A 612 6.18 13.82 7.20
C PHE A 612 7.10 14.68 6.34
N THR A 613 7.28 14.32 5.06
CA THR A 613 8.05 15.09 4.09
C THR A 613 7.39 16.45 3.82
N LEU A 614 6.06 16.49 3.67
CA LEU A 614 5.32 17.75 3.54
C LEU A 614 5.51 18.66 4.76
N ASP A 615 5.38 18.10 5.96
CA ASP A 615 5.48 18.84 7.22
C ASP A 615 6.90 19.36 7.45
N ALA A 616 7.91 18.54 7.13
CA ALA A 616 9.30 18.93 7.17
C ALA A 616 9.60 20.09 6.19
N ASN A 617 9.07 20.03 4.97
CA ASN A 617 9.23 21.10 3.99
C ASN A 617 8.50 22.39 4.39
N ILE A 618 7.31 22.28 5.01
CA ILE A 618 6.60 23.43 5.57
C ILE A 618 7.40 24.07 6.71
N ASP A 619 7.87 23.27 7.68
CA ASP A 619 8.65 23.77 8.81
C ASP A 619 9.98 24.40 8.36
N PHE A 620 10.68 23.75 7.42
CA PHE A 620 11.93 24.27 6.87
C PHE A 620 11.69 25.61 6.14
N THR A 621 10.65 25.68 5.31
CA THR A 621 10.24 26.93 4.63
C THR A 621 9.92 28.04 5.63
N GLN A 622 9.15 27.74 6.69
CA GLN A 622 8.81 28.70 7.73
C GLN A 622 10.07 29.22 8.43
N LYS A 623 11.03 28.37 8.78
CA LYS A 623 12.31 28.78 9.38
C LYS A 623 13.10 29.71 8.46
N LEU A 624 13.16 29.43 7.16
CA LEU A 624 13.81 30.31 6.17
C LEU A 624 13.12 31.68 6.11
N LEU A 625 11.79 31.71 6.01
CA LEU A 625 11.01 32.95 5.96
C LEU A 625 11.16 33.78 7.25
N GLN A 626 11.20 33.12 8.42
CA GLN A 626 11.45 33.78 9.71
C GLN A 626 12.85 34.40 9.77
N ASN A 627 13.88 33.66 9.35
CA ASN A 627 15.26 34.16 9.28
C ASN A 627 15.39 35.37 8.35
N GLN A 628 14.61 35.40 7.28
CA GLN A 628 14.54 36.52 6.32
C GLN A 628 13.65 37.68 6.79
N SER A 629 12.97 37.56 7.95
CA SER A 629 11.97 38.52 8.42
C SER A 629 10.86 38.78 7.39
N SER A 630 10.47 37.75 6.64
CA SER A 630 9.42 37.83 5.62
C SER A 630 8.04 38.01 6.25
N ILE A 631 7.15 38.73 5.55
CA ILE A 631 5.74 38.86 5.94
C ILE A 631 4.98 37.53 5.85
N ASP A 632 5.47 36.61 5.01
CA ASP A 632 4.87 35.28 4.79
C ASP A 632 5.30 34.26 5.87
N ALA A 633 6.11 34.65 6.85
CA ALA A 633 6.66 33.76 7.88
C ALA A 633 5.60 33.03 8.75
N THR A 634 4.34 33.47 8.70
CA THR A 634 3.19 32.85 9.39
C THR A 634 2.07 32.44 8.44
N PHE A 635 2.34 32.44 7.12
CA PHE A 635 1.34 32.09 6.10
C PHE A 635 1.04 30.59 6.09
N LEU A 636 2.09 29.77 6.03
CA LEU A 636 1.94 28.32 6.05
C LEU A 636 1.38 27.87 7.40
N PRO A 637 0.56 26.79 7.43
CA PRO A 637 0.01 26.27 8.67
C PRO A 637 1.15 25.86 9.62
N ASN A 638 0.96 26.08 10.92
CA ASN A 638 1.91 25.60 11.91
C ASN A 638 1.81 24.07 12.00
N ARG A 639 2.86 23.37 11.56
CA ARG A 639 2.96 21.90 11.61
C ARG A 639 3.83 21.42 12.77
N THR A 640 4.45 22.34 13.53
CA THR A 640 5.42 22.08 14.60
C THR A 640 4.76 21.90 15.99
N GLU A 641 3.46 22.15 16.12
CA GLU A 641 2.68 21.80 17.32
C GLU A 641 2.17 20.37 17.20
N GLN A 642 2.94 19.42 17.77
CA GLN A 642 2.54 18.07 18.17
C GLN A 642 1.16 17.64 17.63
N LEU A 643 1.12 17.04 16.43
CA LEU A 643 -0.09 16.56 15.76
C LEU A 643 -1.10 16.00 16.76
N SER A 644 -2.26 16.60 16.96
CA SER A 644 -3.11 16.14 18.08
C SER A 644 -3.55 14.68 17.98
N VAL A 645 -3.43 14.09 16.80
CA VAL A 645 -3.51 12.65 16.54
C VAL A 645 -2.15 12.13 16.06
N PHE A 646 -1.75 10.94 16.49
CA PHE A 646 -0.58 10.22 16.00
C PHE A 646 -0.90 9.57 14.65
N VAL A 647 -0.10 9.93 13.65
CA VAL A 647 -0.19 9.43 12.28
C VAL A 647 0.99 8.50 12.07
N TYR A 648 0.73 7.22 11.76
CA TYR A 648 1.79 6.28 11.40
C TYR A 648 2.28 6.56 9.98
N PHE A 649 1.33 6.81 9.08
CA PHE A 649 1.56 7.16 7.69
C PHE A 649 0.31 7.84 7.15
N ALA A 650 0.46 8.83 6.28
CA ALA A 650 -0.65 9.45 5.57
C ALA A 650 -0.09 10.25 4.40
N ASP A 651 -0.65 10.02 3.23
CA ASP A 651 -0.05 10.44 1.97
C ASP A 651 -1.07 11.12 1.07
N ILE A 652 -0.55 11.81 0.07
CA ILE A 652 -1.32 12.44 -1.01
C ILE A 652 -0.65 12.20 -2.36
N ASN A 653 -1.44 12.18 -3.43
CA ASN A 653 -0.95 12.36 -4.77
C ASN A 653 -0.60 13.85 -5.01
N LEU A 654 0.67 14.19 -4.82
CA LEU A 654 1.15 15.55 -5.01
C LEU A 654 1.23 15.94 -6.49
N ARG A 655 1.53 15.01 -7.40
CA ARG A 655 1.65 15.30 -8.84
C ARG A 655 0.83 14.35 -9.69
N ASP A 656 -0.03 14.93 -10.52
CA ASP A 656 -0.72 14.20 -11.58
C ASP A 656 0.27 13.78 -12.68
N GLN A 657 0.18 12.52 -13.13
CA GLN A 657 0.77 12.14 -14.41
C GLN A 657 -0.16 12.53 -15.56
N VAL A 658 0.39 13.09 -16.63
CA VAL A 658 -0.36 13.49 -17.83
C VAL A 658 0.34 13.00 -19.10
N ARG A 659 -0.43 12.76 -20.16
CA ARG A 659 0.13 12.51 -21.49
C ARG A 659 0.62 13.81 -22.12
N LYS A 660 1.51 13.66 -23.09
CA LYS A 660 1.99 14.78 -23.89
C LYS A 660 0.82 15.44 -24.63
N ASP A 661 0.72 16.76 -24.53
CA ASP A 661 -0.31 17.59 -25.16
C ASP A 661 -1.75 17.32 -24.65
N GLU A 662 -1.92 16.69 -23.48
CA GLU A 662 -3.21 16.36 -22.87
C GLU A 662 -3.37 17.01 -21.49
N GLU A 663 -4.63 17.29 -21.13
CA GLU A 663 -4.96 18.04 -19.91
C GLU A 663 -5.50 17.17 -18.78
N ILE A 664 -5.93 15.94 -19.07
CA ILE A 664 -6.61 15.07 -18.10
C ILE A 664 -5.57 14.19 -17.39
N PRO A 665 -5.52 14.19 -16.04
CA PRO A 665 -4.67 13.28 -15.30
C PRO A 665 -4.98 11.83 -15.64
N LEU A 666 -3.93 11.00 -15.75
CA LEU A 666 -4.07 9.58 -16.06
C LEU A 666 -4.93 8.82 -15.05
N GLN A 667 -5.05 9.33 -13.80
CA GLN A 667 -5.96 8.84 -12.76
C GLN A 667 -7.42 8.71 -13.25
N PHE A 668 -7.85 9.56 -14.19
CA PHE A 668 -9.22 9.59 -14.69
C PHE A 668 -9.38 9.00 -16.10
N ALA A 669 -8.27 8.54 -16.69
CA ALA A 669 -8.25 7.92 -18.00
C ALA A 669 -8.53 6.42 -17.90
N TYR A 670 -9.55 5.94 -18.61
CA TYR A 670 -9.81 4.50 -18.72
C TYR A 670 -8.78 3.85 -19.66
N GLU A 671 -8.07 2.83 -19.19
CA GLU A 671 -7.04 2.12 -19.95
C GLU A 671 -7.28 0.61 -19.94
N ALA A 672 -8.12 0.14 -20.87
CA ALA A 672 -8.37 -1.29 -21.05
C ALA A 672 -7.13 -2.04 -21.56
N ALA A 673 -6.96 -3.26 -21.05
CA ALA A 673 -6.04 -4.23 -21.62
C ALA A 673 -6.47 -4.69 -23.03
N ASP A 674 -5.53 -5.27 -23.80
CA ASP A 674 -5.85 -5.86 -25.10
C ASP A 674 -6.64 -7.15 -24.99
N CYS A 675 -6.40 -7.89 -23.91
CA CYS A 675 -6.98 -9.19 -23.64
C CYS A 675 -7.17 -9.34 -22.14
N ARG A 676 -8.37 -9.75 -21.73
CA ARG A 676 -8.64 -10.22 -20.38
C ARG A 676 -8.70 -11.74 -20.42
N ILE A 677 -8.12 -12.43 -19.45
CA ILE A 677 -8.21 -13.88 -19.26
C ILE A 677 -8.71 -14.20 -17.85
N TYR A 678 -9.36 -15.35 -17.65
CA TYR A 678 -9.72 -15.81 -16.31
C TYR A 678 -8.64 -16.72 -15.72
N TYR A 679 -8.51 -16.75 -14.41
CA TYR A 679 -7.81 -17.83 -13.74
C TYR A 679 -8.55 -19.15 -13.94
N THR A 680 -7.78 -20.21 -14.10
CA THR A 680 -8.24 -21.60 -14.19
C THR A 680 -7.60 -22.41 -13.07
N PRO A 681 -8.09 -23.61 -12.74
CA PRO A 681 -7.42 -24.48 -11.78
C PRO A 681 -5.94 -24.73 -12.11
N GLN A 682 -5.57 -24.72 -13.40
CA GLN A 682 -4.21 -24.97 -13.85
C GLN A 682 -3.32 -23.73 -13.82
N THR A 683 -3.86 -22.52 -13.59
CA THR A 683 -3.09 -21.26 -13.68
C THR A 683 -3.08 -20.45 -12.39
N VAL A 684 -4.10 -20.55 -11.53
CA VAL A 684 -4.25 -19.70 -10.32
C VAL A 684 -3.07 -19.73 -9.36
N TYR A 685 -2.40 -20.89 -9.24
CA TYR A 685 -1.24 -21.06 -8.38
C TYR A 685 -0.16 -21.89 -9.09
N ASN A 686 -0.06 -21.73 -10.42
CA ASN A 686 1.01 -22.28 -11.25
C ASN A 686 1.35 -21.25 -12.31
N TYR A 687 2.33 -20.41 -12.01
CA TYR A 687 2.62 -19.22 -12.79
C TYR A 687 3.31 -19.55 -14.12
N THR A 688 4.02 -20.69 -14.19
CA THR A 688 4.50 -21.21 -15.48
C THR A 688 3.36 -21.41 -16.47
N ASN A 689 2.26 -22.01 -16.03
CA ASN A 689 1.07 -22.19 -16.87
C ASN A 689 0.36 -20.85 -17.14
N LEU A 690 0.29 -19.96 -16.15
CA LEU A 690 -0.34 -18.65 -16.32
C LEU A 690 0.40 -17.78 -17.35
N TRP A 691 1.71 -17.65 -17.23
CA TRP A 691 2.54 -16.91 -18.19
C TRP A 691 2.39 -17.49 -19.60
N GLN A 692 2.39 -18.82 -19.72
CA GLN A 692 2.16 -19.48 -21.01
C GLN A 692 0.74 -19.21 -21.54
N TYR A 693 -0.27 -19.19 -20.67
CA TYR A 693 -1.65 -18.93 -21.04
C TYR A 693 -1.84 -17.50 -21.56
N ALA A 694 -1.27 -16.50 -20.88
CA ALA A 694 -1.25 -15.11 -21.33
C ALA A 694 -0.51 -14.95 -22.68
N ALA A 695 0.67 -15.58 -22.81
CA ALA A 695 1.42 -15.62 -24.05
C ALA A 695 0.61 -16.23 -25.21
N ASP A 696 -0.10 -17.33 -24.95
CA ASP A 696 -0.89 -18.02 -25.97
C ASP A 696 -2.13 -17.21 -26.37
N ALA A 697 -2.78 -16.52 -25.43
CA ALA A 697 -3.92 -15.65 -25.71
C ALA A 697 -3.57 -14.53 -26.70
N VAL A 698 -2.32 -14.07 -26.67
CA VAL A 698 -1.85 -12.96 -27.51
C VAL A 698 -1.22 -13.43 -28.83
N TRP A 699 -0.46 -14.53 -28.79
CA TRP A 699 0.36 -14.96 -29.93
C TRP A 699 -0.13 -16.21 -30.66
N LYS A 700 -1.04 -17.00 -30.08
CA LYS A 700 -1.49 -18.27 -30.68
C LYS A 700 -2.99 -18.34 -30.90
N ASP A 701 -3.80 -18.04 -29.88
CA ASP A 701 -5.26 -18.20 -29.92
C ASP A 701 -5.96 -17.10 -29.13
N SER A 702 -6.46 -16.09 -29.84
CA SER A 702 -7.24 -15.00 -29.23
C SER A 702 -8.59 -15.43 -28.68
N SER A 703 -9.07 -16.65 -28.96
CA SER A 703 -10.29 -17.20 -28.35
C SER A 703 -10.14 -17.55 -26.87
N LEU A 704 -8.91 -17.45 -26.35
CA LEU A 704 -8.60 -17.57 -24.93
C LEU A 704 -8.93 -16.29 -24.16
N CYS A 705 -9.05 -15.13 -24.84
CA CYS A 705 -9.53 -13.91 -24.22
C CYS A 705 -11.02 -14.05 -23.85
N VAL A 706 -11.39 -13.44 -22.72
CA VAL A 706 -12.77 -13.34 -22.25
C VAL A 706 -13.64 -12.74 -23.35
N GLN A 707 -14.86 -13.27 -23.47
CA GLN A 707 -15.82 -12.77 -24.46
C GLN A 707 -16.01 -11.25 -24.30
N ASP A 708 -15.99 -10.54 -25.43
CA ASP A 708 -16.18 -9.09 -25.50
C ASP A 708 -15.15 -8.28 -24.68
N SER A 709 -13.95 -8.83 -24.39
CA SER A 709 -12.91 -8.12 -23.64
C SER A 709 -11.85 -7.42 -24.49
N THR A 710 -11.89 -7.57 -25.81
CA THR A 710 -10.84 -7.09 -26.73
C THR A 710 -11.36 -5.91 -27.57
N GLY A 711 -10.44 -5.09 -28.09
CA GLY A 711 -10.77 -3.94 -28.95
C GLY A 711 -11.18 -2.66 -28.22
N TYR A 712 -11.04 -2.62 -26.89
CA TYR A 712 -11.26 -1.43 -26.05
C TYR A 712 -9.96 -0.70 -25.73
N SER A 713 -8.82 -1.38 -25.87
CA SER A 713 -7.51 -0.83 -25.55
C SER A 713 -7.19 0.36 -26.45
N SER A 714 -6.64 1.42 -25.86
CA SER A 714 -6.28 2.60 -26.64
C SER A 714 -4.98 2.34 -27.40
N THR A 715 -5.02 2.45 -28.73
CA THR A 715 -3.80 2.29 -29.56
C THR A 715 -2.96 3.57 -29.46
N SER A 716 -1.62 3.43 -29.50
CA SER A 716 -0.52 4.41 -29.50
C SER A 716 -0.75 5.80 -30.14
N GLN A 717 -1.82 6.47 -29.74
CA GLN A 717 -2.14 7.85 -30.01
C GLN A 717 -2.12 8.53 -28.65
N ASN A 718 -1.36 9.62 -28.54
CA ASN A 718 -1.22 10.42 -27.32
C ASN A 718 -2.54 10.97 -26.77
N SER A 719 -3.69 10.69 -27.41
CA SER A 719 -5.01 11.12 -26.96
C SER A 719 -5.54 10.24 -25.83
N THR A 720 -6.09 10.87 -24.80
CA THR A 720 -6.82 10.16 -23.74
C THR A 720 -8.08 9.52 -24.35
N ASN A 721 -8.17 8.19 -24.32
CA ASN A 721 -9.33 7.46 -24.84
C ASN A 721 -10.37 7.26 -23.74
N PHE A 722 -11.60 7.68 -24.00
CA PHE A 722 -12.73 7.55 -23.07
C PHE A 722 -13.66 6.37 -23.41
N VAL A 723 -13.27 5.49 -24.33
CA VAL A 723 -14.03 4.29 -24.70
C VAL A 723 -13.88 3.23 -23.61
N GLY A 724 -14.55 3.47 -22.48
CA GLY A 724 -14.80 2.48 -21.43
C GLY A 724 -16.26 2.03 -21.43
N PRO A 725 -16.58 0.90 -20.78
CA PRO A 725 -17.98 0.55 -20.52
C PRO A 725 -18.67 1.68 -19.76
N SER A 726 -19.97 1.87 -20.03
CA SER A 726 -20.79 2.85 -19.31
C SER A 726 -20.77 2.50 -17.82
N VAL A 727 -20.58 3.50 -16.94
CA VAL A 727 -20.68 3.29 -15.48
C VAL A 727 -21.99 2.58 -15.18
N GLY A 728 -21.90 1.40 -14.55
CA GLY A 728 -23.09 0.63 -14.18
C GLY A 728 -24.02 1.46 -13.31
N THR A 729 -25.28 1.61 -13.71
CA THR A 729 -26.30 2.30 -12.90
C THR A 729 -26.56 1.47 -11.65
N GLY A 730 -26.02 1.88 -10.50
CA GLY A 730 -26.22 1.18 -9.24
C GLY A 730 -25.01 1.08 -8.31
N LYS A 731 -23.86 1.70 -8.63
CA LYS A 731 -22.76 1.79 -7.67
C LYS A 731 -23.26 2.43 -6.38
N ILE A 732 -23.19 1.67 -5.28
CA ILE A 732 -23.45 2.20 -3.95
C ILE A 732 -22.29 3.14 -3.69
N SER A 733 -22.53 4.44 -3.85
CA SER A 733 -21.62 5.44 -3.33
C SER A 733 -21.60 5.25 -1.82
N THR A 734 -20.44 4.93 -1.26
CA THR A 734 -20.17 5.07 0.17
C THR A 734 -20.17 6.57 0.49
N ASN A 735 -21.36 7.18 0.45
CA ASN A 735 -21.53 8.59 0.66
C ASN A 735 -21.38 8.85 2.16
N ILE A 736 -20.40 9.67 2.53
CA ILE A 736 -20.17 10.07 3.92
C ILE A 736 -21.45 10.58 4.60
N THR A 737 -22.37 11.19 3.84
CA THR A 737 -23.67 11.61 4.37
C THR A 737 -24.56 10.42 4.77
N ASP A 738 -24.61 9.37 3.96
CA ASP A 738 -25.40 8.18 4.27
C ASP A 738 -24.78 7.39 5.44
N TYR A 739 -23.44 7.34 5.49
CA TYR A 739 -22.70 6.78 6.62
C TYR A 739 -23.01 7.53 7.93
N LEU A 740 -22.85 8.86 7.95
CA LEU A 740 -23.15 9.68 9.12
C LEU A 740 -24.63 9.59 9.52
N ALA A 741 -25.56 9.54 8.55
CA ALA A 741 -26.98 9.35 8.83
C ALA A 741 -27.25 8.00 9.53
N SER A 742 -26.53 6.95 9.17
CA SER A 742 -26.66 5.64 9.85
C SER A 742 -26.28 5.71 11.34
N LEU A 743 -25.25 6.50 11.69
CA LEU A 743 -24.81 6.70 13.08
C LEU A 743 -25.88 7.41 13.92
N THR A 744 -26.62 8.36 13.34
CA THR A 744 -27.69 9.11 14.06
C THR A 744 -28.90 8.25 14.46
N THR A 745 -29.03 7.05 13.90
CA THR A 745 -30.12 6.11 14.24
C THR A 745 -29.76 5.14 15.37
N SER A 746 -28.52 5.18 15.87
CA SER A 746 -28.09 4.41 17.04
C SER A 746 -28.49 5.13 18.33
N PRO A 747 -29.34 4.52 19.18
CA PRO A 747 -29.66 5.13 20.47
C PRO A 747 -28.46 4.91 21.38
N ILE A 748 -27.59 5.89 21.51
CA ILE A 748 -26.85 6.31 22.72
C ILE A 748 -25.77 7.30 22.29
N ALA A 749 -26.06 8.59 22.37
CA ALA A 749 -25.05 9.64 22.43
C ALA A 749 -25.55 10.70 23.42
N ASN A 750 -25.32 10.46 24.74
CA ASN A 750 -25.26 11.53 25.76
C ASN A 750 -25.05 11.04 27.22
N PHE A 751 -24.11 10.14 27.53
CA PHE A 751 -23.84 9.86 28.97
C PHE A 751 -22.39 9.67 29.42
N ILE A 752 -21.37 9.86 28.56
CA ILE A 752 -19.96 9.73 28.98
C ILE A 752 -19.13 10.95 28.54
N LEU A 753 -19.62 12.18 28.78
CA LEU A 753 -18.86 13.41 28.51
C LEU A 753 -18.54 14.24 29.76
N GLN A 754 -18.81 13.72 30.97
CA GLN A 754 -18.47 14.40 32.22
C GLN A 754 -17.35 13.72 33.03
N GLY A 755 -16.82 12.58 32.56
CA GLY A 755 -15.80 11.81 33.29
C GLY A 755 -14.35 11.93 32.79
N LEU A 756 -14.09 12.64 31.69
CA LEU A 756 -12.78 12.62 31.00
C LEU A 756 -12.06 13.98 30.95
N ASN A 757 -12.60 15.04 31.57
CA ASN A 757 -11.94 16.34 31.61
C ASN A 757 -10.84 16.47 32.68
N ASP A 758 -10.69 15.50 33.57
CA ASP A 758 -9.82 15.63 34.75
C ASP A 758 -8.55 14.74 34.70
N GLY A 759 -8.18 14.23 33.51
CA GLY A 759 -7.05 13.28 33.36
C GLY A 759 -6.01 13.61 32.29
N LEU A 760 -6.16 14.72 31.55
CA LEU A 760 -5.16 15.11 30.53
C LEU A 760 -4.06 15.97 31.18
N PRO A 761 -2.76 15.64 31.01
CA PRO A 761 -1.71 16.61 31.28
C PRO A 761 -1.92 17.83 30.38
N ALA A 762 -1.63 19.02 30.90
CA ALA A 762 -1.67 20.25 30.12
C ALA A 762 -0.82 20.08 28.86
N VAL A 763 -1.32 20.54 27.72
CA VAL A 763 -0.76 20.40 26.35
C VAL A 763 0.58 21.18 26.17
N ASN A 764 1.36 21.38 27.24
CA ASN A 764 2.58 22.20 27.25
C ASN A 764 3.78 21.54 27.93
N GLU A 765 3.76 20.22 28.20
CA GLU A 765 4.95 19.51 28.68
C GLU A 765 5.39 18.51 27.61
N GLY A 766 6.60 18.72 27.08
CA GLY A 766 7.20 17.96 25.97
C GLY A 766 7.52 16.51 26.30
N ALA A 767 6.49 15.72 26.63
CA ALA A 767 6.60 14.27 26.65
C ALA A 767 6.93 13.78 25.23
N PRO A 768 7.95 12.92 25.06
CA PRO A 768 8.26 12.33 23.78
C PRO A 768 7.04 11.52 23.33
N ARG A 769 6.54 11.86 22.14
CA ARG A 769 5.65 10.97 21.40
C ARG A 769 6.41 9.70 21.06
N ASN A 770 5.70 8.65 20.67
CA ASN A 770 6.25 7.41 20.12
C ASN A 770 7.07 7.66 18.84
N ALA A 771 8.17 8.39 18.96
CA ALA A 771 9.24 8.44 18.00
C ALA A 771 10.29 7.45 18.52
N PRO A 772 10.77 6.53 17.69
CA PRO A 772 12.03 5.89 18.02
C PRO A 772 13.09 7.00 18.21
N ALA A 773 14.03 6.78 19.13
CA ALA A 773 15.16 7.69 19.34
C ALA A 773 16.47 6.91 19.21
N SER A 774 17.44 7.56 18.55
CA SER A 774 18.77 7.06 18.19
C SER A 774 19.40 6.21 19.30
N ALA A 775 19.55 4.91 19.07
CA ALA A 775 20.11 4.01 20.07
C ALA A 775 21.65 4.10 20.12
N LYS A 776 22.21 4.56 21.26
CA LYS A 776 23.64 4.40 21.57
C LYS A 776 23.98 2.95 21.93
N VAL A 777 25.18 2.54 21.52
CA VAL A 777 25.72 1.18 21.68
C VAL A 777 26.11 0.86 23.14
N ILE A 778 25.51 -0.18 23.74
CA ILE A 778 25.88 -0.74 25.06
C ILE A 778 26.88 -1.88 24.84
N LYS A 779 28.09 -1.83 25.43
CA LYS A 779 29.08 -2.92 25.34
C LYS A 779 28.75 -4.05 26.32
N CYS A 780 29.05 -5.29 25.96
CA CYS A 780 28.73 -6.47 26.77
C CYS A 780 29.81 -7.56 26.64
N THR A 781 29.81 -8.51 27.57
CA THR A 781 30.65 -9.73 27.48
C THR A 781 29.81 -11.00 27.44
N THR A 782 28.63 -10.97 28.06
CA THR A 782 27.63 -12.05 28.13
C THR A 782 26.22 -11.48 27.97
N ASP A 783 25.24 -12.33 27.65
CA ASP A 783 23.83 -11.93 27.53
C ASP A 783 23.26 -11.36 28.83
N ASP A 784 23.80 -11.75 30.00
CA ASP A 784 23.39 -11.23 31.31
C ASP A 784 23.82 -9.76 31.52
N ASP A 785 24.81 -9.27 30.76
CA ASP A 785 25.21 -7.86 30.75
C ASP A 785 24.22 -6.99 29.96
N CYS A 786 23.27 -7.62 29.27
CA CYS A 786 22.29 -6.98 28.40
C CYS A 786 20.89 -7.01 29.03
N LEU A 787 20.42 -5.86 29.52
CA LEU A 787 19.08 -5.71 30.11
C LEU A 787 17.97 -5.84 29.05
N HIS A 788 16.73 -6.06 29.52
CA HIS A 788 15.49 -5.96 28.72
C HIS A 788 15.43 -6.83 27.45
N GLY A 789 16.02 -8.03 27.46
CA GLY A 789 15.84 -9.02 26.40
C GLY A 789 16.72 -8.79 25.16
N LYS A 790 17.81 -8.04 25.29
CA LYS A 790 18.87 -7.90 24.27
C LYS A 790 19.84 -9.10 24.31
N LEU A 791 20.59 -9.32 23.23
CA LEU A 791 21.64 -10.35 23.12
C LEU A 791 23.01 -9.68 23.03
N CYS A 792 24.00 -10.30 23.68
CA CYS A 792 25.38 -9.84 23.57
C CYS A 792 26.02 -10.39 22.29
N VAL A 793 26.15 -9.54 21.28
CA VAL A 793 26.63 -9.94 19.96
C VAL A 793 27.99 -9.32 19.68
N SER A 794 28.95 -10.14 19.27
CA SER A 794 30.28 -9.68 18.85
C SER A 794 30.22 -9.25 17.38
N ILE A 795 30.38 -7.94 17.14
CA ILE A 795 30.34 -7.38 15.78
C ILE A 795 31.68 -6.76 15.38
N PRO A 796 32.13 -6.95 14.13
CA PRO A 796 33.34 -6.31 13.61
C PRO A 796 33.22 -4.78 13.65
N SER A 797 34.28 -4.09 14.07
CA SER A 797 34.29 -2.61 14.08
C SER A 797 34.32 -2.05 12.65
N CYS A 798 33.43 -1.11 12.33
CA CYS A 798 33.28 -0.44 11.03
C CYS A 798 34.54 0.30 10.53
N SER A 799 35.57 0.44 11.37
CA SER A 799 36.87 1.07 11.03
C SER A 799 38.01 0.05 10.89
N GLY A 800 37.69 -1.24 10.66
CA GLY A 800 38.69 -2.29 10.46
C GLY A 800 39.39 -2.73 11.75
N GLY A 801 38.76 -2.54 12.90
CA GLY A 801 39.27 -2.94 14.23
C GLY A 801 38.77 -4.31 14.72
N LYS A 802 39.29 -4.78 15.87
CA LYS A 802 38.83 -6.00 16.56
C LYS A 802 37.32 -5.95 16.81
N ALA A 803 36.65 -7.09 16.70
CA ALA A 803 35.23 -7.22 17.01
C ALA A 803 34.95 -6.75 18.44
N VAL A 804 33.92 -5.94 18.60
CA VAL A 804 33.48 -5.42 19.90
C VAL A 804 32.13 -6.06 20.20
N SER A 805 31.99 -6.61 21.40
CA SER A 805 30.73 -7.20 21.86
C SER A 805 29.82 -6.12 22.41
N GLN A 806 28.58 -6.07 21.91
CA GLN A 806 27.57 -5.10 22.30
C GLN A 806 26.18 -5.71 22.38
N CYS A 807 25.33 -5.15 23.24
CA CYS A 807 23.94 -5.55 23.40
C CYS A 807 23.13 -5.08 22.20
N LEU A 808 22.69 -6.04 21.38
CA LEU A 808 21.76 -5.81 20.29
C LEU A 808 20.36 -6.24 20.72
N ARG A 809 19.32 -5.54 20.25
CA ARG A 809 17.93 -5.97 20.45
C ARG A 809 17.74 -7.37 19.88
N LYS A 810 16.95 -8.20 20.56
CA LYS A 810 16.42 -9.41 19.92
C LYS A 810 15.60 -8.95 18.71
N CYS A 811 15.85 -9.59 17.58
CA CYS A 811 15.20 -9.34 16.30
C CYS A 811 13.70 -9.01 16.42
N PRO A 812 13.22 -7.87 15.89
CA PRO A 812 11.81 -7.71 15.58
C PRO A 812 11.46 -8.51 14.34
N ALA A 813 10.41 -9.33 14.45
CA ALA A 813 9.84 -10.10 13.35
C ALA A 813 10.84 -11.01 12.59
N ALA A 814 10.29 -11.98 11.86
CA ALA A 814 11.10 -12.62 10.84
C ALA A 814 11.32 -11.59 9.73
N GLY A 815 12.55 -11.47 9.23
CA GLY A 815 12.78 -10.84 7.94
C GLY A 815 13.25 -9.39 7.90
N ARG A 816 13.33 -8.66 9.02
CA ARG A 816 14.04 -7.37 9.01
C ARG A 816 15.55 -7.56 9.16
N ILE A 817 16.31 -6.74 8.45
CA ILE A 817 17.76 -6.61 8.64
C ILE A 817 17.99 -5.89 9.98
N CYS A 818 18.81 -6.48 10.85
CA CYS A 818 19.29 -5.76 12.03
C CYS A 818 20.14 -4.57 11.54
N PRO A 819 19.75 -3.30 11.83
CA PRO A 819 20.50 -2.14 11.36
C PRO A 819 21.97 -2.29 11.74
N SER A 820 22.88 -2.04 10.79
CA SER A 820 24.35 -2.18 10.88
C SER A 820 24.94 -3.59 10.91
N THR A 821 24.16 -4.64 10.68
CA THR A 821 24.71 -6.01 10.54
C THR A 821 24.17 -6.70 9.28
N LYS A 822 25.01 -7.42 8.53
CA LYS A 822 24.57 -8.32 7.42
C LYS A 822 23.83 -9.57 7.94
N THR A 823 23.22 -9.49 9.12
CA THR A 823 22.59 -10.61 9.81
C THR A 823 21.08 -10.48 9.72
N LYS A 824 20.44 -11.49 9.15
CA LYS A 824 18.99 -11.57 8.98
C LYS A 824 18.32 -12.24 10.17
N CYS A 825 17.21 -11.67 10.61
CA CYS A 825 16.28 -12.34 11.51
C CYS A 825 15.58 -13.46 10.74
N THR A 826 15.94 -14.72 10.98
CA THR A 826 15.27 -15.86 10.35
C THR A 826 14.07 -16.28 11.20
N ALA A 827 12.93 -16.54 10.55
CA ALA A 827 11.78 -17.12 11.21
C ALA A 827 12.19 -18.47 11.85
N HIS A 828 12.08 -18.58 13.17
CA HIS A 828 12.03 -19.91 13.78
C HIS A 828 10.67 -20.53 13.46
N SER A 829 10.66 -21.81 13.07
CA SER A 829 9.52 -22.60 12.50
C SER A 829 8.10 -22.22 12.97
N THR A 830 7.12 -22.21 12.05
CA THR A 830 5.73 -21.82 12.30
C THR A 830 4.84 -22.95 12.82
N ASP A 831 3.90 -22.64 13.72
CA ASP A 831 2.76 -23.50 14.09
C ASP A 831 1.47 -22.66 13.93
N GLY A 832 0.95 -22.50 12.71
CA GLY A 832 -0.31 -21.77 12.44
C GLY A 832 -0.42 -21.20 11.00
N LYS A 833 -1.66 -21.06 10.51
CA LYS A 833 -2.00 -20.37 9.24
C LYS A 833 -3.27 -19.52 9.41
N LEU A 834 -3.35 -18.38 8.73
CA LEU A 834 -4.58 -17.61 8.50
C LEU A 834 -4.90 -17.71 7.00
N GLY A 835 -5.98 -18.41 6.67
CA GLY A 835 -6.13 -18.93 5.31
C GLY A 835 -4.91 -19.78 4.93
N ASN A 836 -4.24 -19.43 3.83
CA ASN A 836 -3.05 -20.08 3.32
C ASN A 836 -1.74 -19.43 3.74
N GLN A 837 -1.79 -18.21 4.26
CA GLN A 837 -0.60 -17.50 4.72
C GLN A 837 -0.11 -18.08 6.06
N LYS A 838 1.19 -18.34 6.14
CA LYS A 838 1.85 -18.88 7.34
C LYS A 838 1.96 -17.78 8.39
N LEU A 839 1.50 -18.05 9.61
CA LEU A 839 1.67 -17.14 10.75
C LEU A 839 3.04 -17.39 11.41
N HIS A 840 3.63 -16.38 12.05
CA HIS A 840 4.87 -16.53 12.82
C HIS A 840 4.71 -17.52 14.01
N LYS A 841 5.83 -18.06 14.52
CA LYS A 841 5.83 -19.04 15.62
C LYS A 841 5.16 -18.51 16.89
N ASN A 842 4.42 -19.37 17.58
CA ASN A 842 3.64 -19.09 18.79
C ASN A 842 2.36 -18.28 18.58
N ILE A 843 1.72 -18.32 17.40
CA ILE A 843 0.42 -17.67 17.16
C ILE A 843 -0.61 -18.77 16.92
N CYS A 844 -1.42 -19.06 17.94
CA CYS A 844 -2.55 -19.98 17.80
C CYS A 844 -3.82 -19.24 17.40
N PRO A 845 -4.58 -19.73 16.39
CA PRO A 845 -5.92 -19.25 16.13
C PRO A 845 -6.82 -19.36 17.37
N PRO A 846 -7.74 -18.41 17.61
CA PRO A 846 -8.63 -18.45 18.76
C PRO A 846 -9.49 -19.72 18.77
N ALA A 847 -9.90 -20.14 19.97
CA ALA A 847 -10.74 -21.33 20.15
C ALA A 847 -12.03 -21.24 19.31
N GLY A 848 -12.21 -22.20 18.39
CA GLY A 848 -13.31 -22.20 17.41
C GLY A 848 -12.87 -22.03 15.95
N SER A 849 -11.60 -21.69 15.71
CA SER A 849 -11.01 -21.66 14.36
C SER A 849 -10.80 -23.07 13.79
N ALA A 850 -10.88 -23.25 12.47
CA ALA A 850 -10.76 -24.58 11.85
C ALA A 850 -9.35 -25.21 11.91
N ALA A 851 -8.30 -24.40 12.04
CA ALA A 851 -6.93 -24.88 12.22
C ALA A 851 -6.71 -25.30 13.69
N LYS A 852 -6.35 -26.57 13.92
CA LYS A 852 -6.03 -27.10 15.26
C LYS A 852 -4.55 -26.83 15.57
N CYS A 853 -4.24 -26.20 16.71
CA CYS A 853 -2.86 -26.13 17.19
C CYS A 853 -2.35 -27.53 17.58
N GLU A 854 -1.26 -27.98 16.98
CA GLU A 854 -0.60 -29.23 17.34
C GLU A 854 0.18 -29.05 18.66
N SER A 855 -0.26 -29.76 19.71
CA SER A 855 0.34 -29.89 21.06
C SER A 855 0.99 -28.65 21.70
N GLN A 856 0.30 -28.09 22.70
CA GLN A 856 0.85 -27.16 23.69
C GLN A 856 2.11 -27.74 24.36
N SER A 857 3.27 -27.20 24.03
CA SER A 857 4.44 -27.29 24.91
C SER A 857 4.62 -25.96 25.62
N GLN A 858 4.24 -25.90 26.89
CA GLN A 858 4.55 -24.77 27.77
C GLN A 858 6.08 -24.65 27.86
N LEU A 859 6.64 -23.60 27.25
CA LEU A 859 8.04 -23.22 27.42
C LEU A 859 8.11 -21.79 27.96
N LYS A 860 9.01 -21.61 28.93
CA LYS A 860 9.23 -20.36 29.66
C LYS A 860 9.62 -19.23 28.70
N THR A 861 8.74 -18.24 28.64
CA THR A 861 8.95 -16.81 28.33
C THR A 861 9.89 -16.51 27.15
N VAL A 862 9.31 -16.16 26.01
CA VAL A 862 10.03 -15.62 24.86
C VAL A 862 9.40 -14.28 24.48
N ASN A 863 10.08 -13.19 24.82
CA ASN A 863 9.72 -11.82 24.43
C ASN A 863 9.82 -11.65 22.91
N LEU A 864 8.71 -11.29 22.29
CA LEU A 864 8.59 -10.75 20.93
C LEU A 864 8.67 -9.21 21.02
N ASN A 865 9.38 -8.56 20.08
CA ASN A 865 9.50 -7.11 19.80
C ASN A 865 10.98 -6.61 19.85
N GLN A 866 11.49 -5.82 18.90
CA GLN A 866 11.34 -4.34 18.81
C GLN A 866 11.97 -3.73 17.52
N CYS A 867 11.29 -2.83 16.80
CA CYS A 867 11.87 -1.90 15.80
C CYS A 867 12.00 -0.45 16.38
N PRO A 868 12.41 0.57 15.57
CA PRO A 868 13.76 1.08 15.24
C PRO A 868 14.33 2.05 16.32
N ASP A 869 15.60 2.50 16.27
CA ASP A 869 15.93 3.84 15.77
C ASP A 869 17.32 4.01 15.15
N CYS A 870 17.33 4.95 14.20
CA CYS A 870 18.36 5.62 13.45
C CYS A 870 19.44 6.36 14.27
N SER A 871 20.71 6.12 13.95
CA SER A 871 21.64 7.23 13.70
C SER A 871 22.80 6.73 12.85
N LYS A 872 22.59 6.65 11.55
CA LYS A 872 22.70 7.79 10.65
C LYS A 872 21.63 7.66 9.58
#